data_AF-A0AAN7C9M2-F1
#
_entry.id   AF-A0AAN7C9M2-F1
#
_cell.length_a   1.000
_cell.length_b   1.000
_cell.length_c   1.000
_cell.angle_alpha   90.00
_cell.angle_beta   90.00
_cell.angle_gamma   90.00
#
_symmetry.space_group_name_H-M   'P 1'
#
loop_
_entity.id
_entity.type
_entity.pdbx_description
1 polymer ?
#
loop_
_entity_poly.entity_id
_entity_poly.type
_entity_poly.pdbx_seq_one_letter_code
_entity_poly.pdbx_strand_id
1 'polypeptide(L)'
;MRRPVTVLLPFALQAHAYDARLCDKGSYTPPNGDFTYVPNAWNADNNGGFSCVTVRNTPPTLDATWRWSSDRGEVHSYPHVQFTHPALPTPLWNISALTVSTQWSMGPGSKPRSIPSIDSSGLARLDVSANVAFDLFADRNAARAQEETKAETEIMIWLGRVGQAQPLGYNDSDSCCAKVTVGHVEFTLYQGTNQRGTLVYTWAAESNETSFGADISPLLQYLWRTGLVSAESYLGLVGFGSEGYHAEENVTFSMKNYDMDVLVAPAPTLSIGHFPTASPTSASPTPASAAGRLDGAQTPGPQQDEVLNEKAGNLPSSDEDVERGAAAGPVPLTAEPEKAAETHTTPNKSRNPFKRAYEAFRSTYCPREEPGLILPSGPTDEEKLKYLRTNRIPLYLFGLFSFLSLSAGMWLFAISAPIFAWYGVFVAFLNIYLIISYFVGVVGRDWDYAAHQAVVAQFPITEATAPTVDVYLPCCAEPLEILENTYKHVIKLDWPADKLRVYVLDDGDQAAVRDLARSYGFHYMVRDDRPRLRKAGNLRWAFARTQGEFFAIFDADFCPRPDFLKELVVEHLADDKTAIVQSPQFFRVTDDQTWVEQGAGATQELFYRVVQVNRNRWGASICVGSNAVYRRAALEEVGGTAEIGFSEDVHTGFGAVDRGWKVKYVPLCLATGICPNTPRSFFSQQMRWARGSTTLLTTKHFWVSNLTFMQKVCYLCGLLYYSAVSLGIFVSPIPGTLLLFFRPEWFKYYNLAFAIPSLVYGSLLFRFWAKAKYGFNVQHVMVVQSYAYLTAIKDRLFGIELLWAASGDKSAHKKTNKYRNMRILCWLWTLVSVGGVVAAVTYRLLNGFPWYHTIPLLVLNAYNLYIAHYFLFCSWRW
;
A
#
# COMPACT_ATOMS: atom_id res chain seq x y z
N MET A 1 -14.72 41.51 -44.43
CA MET A 1 -15.66 40.78 -43.53
C MET A 1 -15.60 39.29 -43.81
N ARG A 2 -15.21 38.47 -42.82
CA ARG A 2 -15.54 37.03 -42.57
C ARG A 2 -14.47 36.48 -41.61
N ARG A 3 -14.88 35.62 -40.67
CA ARG A 3 -14.10 35.25 -39.47
C ARG A 3 -13.01 34.20 -39.78
N PRO A 4 -11.84 34.23 -39.11
CA PRO A 4 -11.05 33.02 -38.90
C PRO A 4 -11.71 32.15 -37.83
N VAL A 5 -11.66 30.82 -38.00
CA VAL A 5 -12.15 29.86 -37.00
C VAL A 5 -11.04 29.59 -35.99
N THR A 6 -11.16 30.19 -34.81
CA THR A 6 -10.33 29.83 -33.65
C THR A 6 -10.83 28.51 -33.08
N VAL A 7 -10.01 27.46 -33.15
CA VAL A 7 -10.29 26.20 -32.44
C VAL A 7 -10.07 26.46 -30.95
N LEU A 8 -11.17 26.66 -30.23
CA LEU A 8 -11.17 26.76 -28.77
C LEU A 8 -10.81 25.40 -28.16
N LEU A 9 -9.68 25.35 -27.45
CA LEU A 9 -9.47 24.37 -26.40
C LEU A 9 -10.64 24.48 -25.41
N PRO A 10 -11.32 23.38 -25.04
CA PRO A 10 -12.28 23.44 -23.95
C PRO A 10 -11.49 23.66 -22.65
N PHE A 11 -11.68 24.84 -22.05
CA PHE A 11 -11.46 25.00 -20.62
C PHE A 11 -12.42 24.03 -19.91
N ALA A 12 -11.92 22.84 -19.55
CA ALA A 12 -12.64 21.93 -18.69
C ALA A 12 -12.77 22.61 -17.31
N LEU A 13 -13.99 22.99 -16.94
CA LEU A 13 -14.27 23.52 -15.61
C LEU A 13 -13.77 22.53 -14.56
N GLN A 14 -13.21 23.06 -13.46
CA GLN A 14 -12.96 22.29 -12.25
C GLN A 14 -14.29 21.84 -11.63
N ALA A 15 -14.81 20.70 -12.08
CA ALA A 15 -15.68 19.90 -11.26
C ALA A 15 -14.80 19.18 -10.22
N HIS A 16 -14.90 19.60 -8.96
CA HIS A 16 -14.34 18.81 -7.87
C HIS A 16 -15.10 17.48 -7.82
N ALA A 17 -14.44 16.40 -8.25
CA ALA A 17 -14.99 15.06 -8.11
C ALA A 17 -15.12 14.73 -6.62
N TYR A 18 -16.30 14.28 -6.23
CA TYR A 18 -16.62 13.75 -4.92
C TYR A 18 -16.88 12.25 -5.10
N ASP A 19 -16.48 11.40 -4.15
CA ASP A 19 -16.73 9.95 -4.24
C ASP A 19 -18.23 9.66 -4.05
N ALA A 20 -18.86 10.40 -3.15
CA ALA A 20 -20.30 10.38 -2.93
C ALA A 20 -20.78 11.76 -2.46
N ARG A 21 -22.01 12.12 -2.87
CA ARG A 21 -22.80 13.17 -2.23
C ARG A 21 -24.14 12.58 -1.83
N LEU A 22 -24.42 12.64 -0.53
CA LEU A 22 -25.63 12.15 0.11
C LEU A 22 -26.40 13.35 0.66
N CYS A 23 -27.72 13.29 0.64
CA CYS A 23 -28.55 14.22 1.38
C CYS A 23 -29.62 13.46 2.16
N ASP A 24 -30.15 14.12 3.18
CA ASP A 24 -31.29 13.68 3.98
C ASP A 24 -31.05 12.38 4.78
N LYS A 25 -31.63 11.24 4.35
CA LYS A 25 -31.68 9.98 5.11
C LYS A 25 -30.87 8.81 4.49
N GLY A 26 -29.98 9.10 3.54
CA GLY A 26 -29.09 8.10 2.96
C GLY A 26 -27.88 7.78 3.85
N SER A 27 -27.13 6.72 3.52
CA SER A 27 -25.80 6.46 4.08
C SER A 27 -24.84 5.94 3.02
N TYR A 28 -23.53 6.01 3.28
CA TYR A 28 -22.48 5.52 2.39
C TYR A 28 -21.35 4.90 3.19
N THR A 29 -21.12 3.61 2.98
CA THR A 29 -19.97 2.86 3.52
C THR A 29 -19.01 2.60 2.35
N PRO A 30 -17.78 3.15 2.35
CA PRO A 30 -16.82 2.87 1.29
C PRO A 30 -16.33 1.41 1.34
N PRO A 31 -15.72 0.86 0.27
CA PRO A 31 -15.43 -0.57 0.16
C PRO A 31 -14.44 -1.18 1.17
N ASN A 32 -13.85 -0.39 2.06
CA ASN A 32 -13.06 -0.85 3.21
C ASN A 32 -13.93 -1.24 4.41
N GLY A 33 -15.10 -0.63 4.61
CA GLY A 33 -16.05 -0.98 5.68
C GLY A 33 -15.86 -0.23 7.01
N ASP A 34 -14.70 0.39 7.23
CA ASP A 34 -14.30 0.99 8.51
C ASP A 34 -15.13 2.23 8.92
N PHE A 35 -15.75 2.91 7.96
CA PHE A 35 -16.49 4.16 8.15
C PHE A 35 -17.83 4.15 7.41
N THR A 36 -18.89 4.68 8.01
CA THR A 36 -20.19 4.93 7.35
C THR A 36 -20.55 6.40 7.47
N TYR A 37 -20.79 7.06 6.35
CA TYR A 37 -21.16 8.48 6.31
C TYR A 37 -22.68 8.65 6.28
N VAL A 38 -23.21 9.51 7.15
CA VAL A 38 -24.65 9.70 7.35
C VAL A 38 -24.97 11.20 7.43
N PRO A 39 -25.87 11.77 6.59
CA PRO A 39 -26.30 13.17 6.72
C PRO A 39 -27.28 13.41 7.87
N ASN A 40 -27.93 12.34 8.33
CA ASN A 40 -28.86 12.21 9.45
C ASN A 40 -29.84 13.38 9.63
N ALA A 41 -30.56 13.76 8.57
CA ALA A 41 -31.65 14.74 8.68
C ALA A 41 -32.94 14.05 9.18
N TRP A 42 -33.15 14.01 10.50
CA TRP A 42 -34.32 13.36 11.08
C TRP A 42 -35.56 14.25 11.12
N ASN A 43 -35.40 15.57 11.32
CA ASN A 43 -36.48 16.54 11.49
C ASN A 43 -36.40 17.65 10.40
N ALA A 44 -36.43 17.24 9.13
CA ALA A 44 -36.43 18.19 8.01
C ALA A 44 -37.77 18.95 7.98
N ASP A 45 -37.70 20.28 8.02
CA ASP A 45 -38.89 21.13 8.09
C ASP A 45 -39.61 21.26 6.74
N ASN A 46 -40.93 21.49 6.78
CA ASN A 46 -41.73 21.71 5.57
C ASN A 46 -41.37 23.01 4.81
N ASN A 47 -40.47 23.86 5.35
CA ASN A 47 -39.99 25.09 4.72
C ASN A 47 -38.66 24.92 3.97
N GLY A 48 -38.14 23.69 3.83
CA GLY A 48 -37.08 23.36 2.88
C GLY A 48 -35.65 23.53 3.40
N GLY A 49 -35.41 23.28 4.68
CA GLY A 49 -34.08 22.99 5.19
C GLY A 49 -33.51 21.67 4.63
N PHE A 50 -32.20 21.46 4.76
CA PHE A 50 -31.53 20.26 4.28
C PHE A 50 -30.23 19.98 5.04
N SER A 51 -29.77 18.73 5.00
CA SER A 51 -28.40 18.32 5.34
C SER A 51 -27.84 17.44 4.22
N CYS A 52 -26.67 17.82 3.69
CA CYS A 52 -25.97 17.08 2.65
C CYS A 52 -24.53 16.80 3.06
N VAL A 53 -24.16 15.51 3.05
CA VAL A 53 -22.80 15.03 3.30
C VAL A 53 -22.10 14.75 1.98
N THR A 54 -20.88 15.26 1.87
CA THR A 54 -20.02 15.08 0.69
C THR A 54 -18.70 14.46 1.11
N VAL A 55 -18.38 13.30 0.51
CA VAL A 55 -17.17 12.53 0.78
C VAL A 55 -16.15 12.74 -0.34
N ARG A 56 -14.89 12.95 0.03
CA ARG A 56 -13.77 13.19 -0.90
C ARG A 56 -12.82 12.01 -0.92
N ASN A 57 -12.04 11.94 -2.00
CA ASN A 57 -11.06 10.93 -2.41
C ASN A 57 -9.97 10.52 -1.40
N THR A 58 -10.03 11.02 -0.16
CA THR A 58 -9.20 10.63 0.98
C THR A 58 -10.08 10.50 2.23
N PRO A 59 -10.77 9.37 2.43
CA PRO A 59 -11.37 9.02 3.72
C PRO A 59 -10.31 8.89 4.84
N PRO A 60 -10.64 9.17 6.12
CA PRO A 60 -11.91 9.75 6.57
C PRO A 60 -11.91 11.29 6.46
N THR A 61 -12.65 11.83 5.51
CA THR A 61 -12.98 13.26 5.40
C THR A 61 -14.48 13.44 5.17
N LEU A 62 -15.03 14.51 5.72
CA LEU A 62 -16.46 14.80 5.72
C LEU A 62 -16.69 16.29 5.53
N ASP A 63 -17.32 16.69 4.43
CA ASP A 63 -17.87 18.04 4.26
C ASP A 63 -19.41 17.95 4.33
N ALA A 64 -19.99 18.43 5.43
CA ALA A 64 -21.42 18.47 5.65
C ALA A 64 -21.94 19.90 5.47
N THR A 65 -22.73 20.14 4.43
CA THR A 65 -23.42 21.42 4.21
C THR A 65 -24.88 21.28 4.59
N TRP A 66 -25.37 22.14 5.48
CA TRP A 66 -26.75 22.13 5.97
C TRP A 66 -27.33 23.55 6.09
N ARG A 67 -28.66 23.65 6.21
CA ARG A 67 -29.41 24.89 6.47
C ARG A 67 -30.72 24.54 7.16
N TRP A 68 -31.00 25.19 8.30
CA TRP A 68 -32.21 24.98 9.10
C TRP A 68 -32.75 26.34 9.56
N SER A 69 -33.86 26.79 8.98
CA SER A 69 -34.44 28.12 9.24
C SER A 69 -35.63 28.08 10.21
N SER A 70 -35.79 26.96 10.92
CA SER A 70 -36.90 26.61 11.81
C SER A 70 -36.54 26.83 13.29
N ASP A 71 -37.09 26.01 14.20
CA ASP A 71 -36.93 26.19 15.65
C ASP A 71 -35.45 26.20 16.07
N ARG A 72 -35.09 27.14 16.94
CA ARG A 72 -33.71 27.33 17.44
C ARG A 72 -33.39 26.39 18.60
N GLY A 73 -34.40 25.80 19.24
CA GLY A 73 -34.26 24.91 20.38
C GLY A 73 -34.17 23.42 20.02
N GLU A 74 -34.35 23.05 18.75
CA GLU A 74 -34.46 21.66 18.31
C GLU A 74 -33.33 21.27 17.34
N VAL A 75 -32.80 20.04 17.47
CA VAL A 75 -31.80 19.53 16.53
C VAL A 75 -32.50 18.99 15.28
N HIS A 76 -32.16 19.54 14.12
CA HIS A 76 -32.74 19.13 12.86
C HIS A 76 -31.92 18.04 12.12
N SER A 77 -30.61 18.00 12.33
CA SER A 77 -29.74 16.95 11.77
C SER A 77 -28.41 16.76 12.51
N TYR A 78 -27.89 15.54 12.52
CA TYR A 78 -26.52 15.20 12.93
C TYR A 78 -25.71 14.57 11.77
N PRO A 79 -25.26 15.34 10.76
CA PRO A 79 -24.35 14.85 9.74
C PRO A 79 -23.00 14.43 10.35
N HIS A 80 -22.67 13.15 10.23
CA HIS A 80 -21.55 12.52 10.92
C HIS A 80 -20.88 11.42 10.09
N VAL A 81 -19.72 10.99 10.57
CA VAL A 81 -19.11 9.71 10.20
C VAL A 81 -19.23 8.76 11.39
N GLN A 82 -19.81 7.58 11.15
CA GLN A 82 -19.98 6.48 12.09
C GLN A 82 -18.83 5.49 11.91
N PHE A 83 -18.31 4.95 13.01
CA PHE A 83 -17.15 4.05 13.01
C PHE A 83 -17.55 2.58 13.14
N THR A 84 -16.89 1.73 12.37
CA THR A 84 -16.97 0.26 12.50
C THR A 84 -15.64 -0.24 13.03
N HIS A 85 -15.61 -0.66 14.30
CA HIS A 85 -14.39 -1.19 14.92
C HIS A 85 -14.59 -2.67 15.35
N PRO A 86 -13.65 -3.60 15.08
CA PRO A 86 -13.82 -5.02 15.42
C PRO A 86 -14.02 -5.32 16.92
N ALA A 87 -13.55 -4.43 17.80
CA ALA A 87 -13.76 -4.54 19.23
C ALA A 87 -15.10 -3.93 19.72
N LEU A 88 -15.95 -3.40 18.82
CA LEU A 88 -17.31 -2.95 19.16
C LEU A 88 -18.34 -3.96 18.62
N PRO A 89 -19.35 -4.37 19.41
CA PRO A 89 -19.68 -3.85 20.73
C PRO A 89 -18.90 -4.54 21.85
N THR A 90 -18.46 -3.79 22.87
CA THR A 90 -17.73 -4.33 24.04
C THR A 90 -18.22 -3.67 25.34
N PRO A 91 -18.25 -4.37 26.49
CA PRO A 91 -18.59 -3.77 27.78
C PRO A 91 -17.67 -2.59 28.13
N LEU A 92 -18.23 -1.54 28.73
CA LEU A 92 -17.50 -0.33 29.12
C LEU A 92 -16.34 -0.61 30.10
N TRP A 93 -16.43 -1.65 30.94
CA TRP A 93 -15.33 -2.07 31.83
C TRP A 93 -14.12 -2.67 31.09
N ASN A 94 -14.35 -3.17 29.88
CA ASN A 94 -13.35 -3.86 29.06
C ASN A 94 -12.58 -2.90 28.14
N ILE A 95 -12.94 -1.61 28.11
CA ILE A 95 -12.25 -0.58 27.34
C ILE A 95 -11.10 -0.02 28.19
N SER A 96 -9.87 -0.36 27.81
CA SER A 96 -8.66 0.16 28.46
C SER A 96 -8.22 1.52 27.90
N ALA A 97 -8.50 1.78 26.61
CA ALA A 97 -8.34 3.07 25.95
C ALA A 97 -9.32 3.18 24.77
N LEU A 98 -9.77 4.40 24.50
CA LEU A 98 -10.57 4.81 23.37
C LEU A 98 -9.90 6.08 22.82
N THR A 99 -8.90 5.89 21.96
CA THR A 99 -8.16 7.02 21.39
C THR A 99 -8.91 7.60 20.22
N VAL A 100 -9.01 8.93 20.17
CA VAL A 100 -9.60 9.67 19.06
C VAL A 100 -8.68 10.79 18.62
N SER A 101 -8.62 11.06 17.32
CA SER A 101 -7.97 12.25 16.76
C SER A 101 -8.83 12.85 15.66
N THR A 102 -8.99 14.18 15.65
CA THR A 102 -9.85 14.88 14.70
C THR A 102 -9.43 16.32 14.49
N GLN A 103 -9.60 16.82 13.27
CA GLN A 103 -9.49 18.23 12.93
C GLN A 103 -10.71 18.68 12.14
N TRP A 104 -11.34 19.75 12.61
CA TRP A 104 -12.58 20.25 12.03
C TRP A 104 -12.60 21.76 11.84
N SER A 105 -13.53 22.20 11.01
CA SER A 105 -13.79 23.61 10.74
C SER A 105 -15.27 23.85 10.46
N MET A 106 -15.75 25.05 10.75
CA MET A 106 -17.12 25.46 10.48
C MET A 106 -17.16 26.91 9.98
N GLY A 107 -18.02 27.18 9.00
CA GLY A 107 -18.23 28.55 8.52
C GLY A 107 -19.40 28.70 7.55
N PRO A 108 -19.76 29.95 7.20
CA PRO A 108 -20.84 30.26 6.29
C PRO A 108 -20.56 29.80 4.85
N GLY A 109 -21.64 29.53 4.12
CA GLY A 109 -21.67 29.10 2.73
C GLY A 109 -21.47 27.59 2.54
N SER A 110 -21.58 27.16 1.28
CA SER A 110 -21.39 25.75 0.85
C SER A 110 -19.94 25.43 0.46
N LYS A 111 -18.96 26.23 0.89
CA LYS A 111 -17.55 26.01 0.58
C LYS A 111 -16.83 25.48 1.83
N PRO A 112 -16.29 24.25 1.78
CA PRO A 112 -15.54 23.69 2.89
C PRO A 112 -14.19 24.38 3.05
N ARG A 113 -13.74 24.50 4.30
CA ARG A 113 -12.50 25.21 4.67
C ARG A 113 -11.34 24.25 4.74
N SER A 114 -10.15 24.67 4.33
CA SER A 114 -8.95 23.81 4.27
C SER A 114 -8.06 23.87 5.51
N ILE A 115 -8.41 24.72 6.49
CA ILE A 115 -7.64 24.96 7.73
C ILE A 115 -8.62 24.82 8.91
N PRO A 116 -8.28 24.06 9.97
CA PRO A 116 -9.10 23.98 11.18
C PRO A 116 -9.37 25.36 11.75
N SER A 117 -10.65 25.76 11.79
CA SER A 117 -11.06 27.14 12.07
C SER A 117 -12.58 27.26 12.24
N ILE A 118 -13.01 28.23 13.06
CA ILE A 118 -14.42 28.64 13.19
C ILE A 118 -14.52 30.08 12.70
N ASP A 119 -15.43 30.33 11.77
CA ASP A 119 -15.72 31.69 11.30
C ASP A 119 -16.76 32.36 12.19
N SER A 120 -16.38 32.72 13.42
CA SER A 120 -17.32 33.24 14.41
C SER A 120 -18.11 34.45 13.94
N SER A 121 -17.52 35.34 13.13
CA SER A 121 -18.21 36.53 12.58
C SER A 121 -19.07 36.22 11.35
N GLY A 122 -18.72 35.20 10.57
CA GLY A 122 -19.55 34.64 9.52
C GLY A 122 -20.76 33.90 10.05
N LEU A 123 -20.57 33.08 11.09
CA LEU A 123 -21.59 32.24 11.70
C LEU A 123 -22.58 33.06 12.55
N ALA A 124 -22.10 34.07 13.31
CA ALA A 124 -22.98 34.98 14.03
C ALA A 124 -23.90 35.80 13.11
N ARG A 125 -23.45 36.14 11.88
CA ARG A 125 -24.29 36.85 10.89
C ARG A 125 -25.37 35.98 10.26
N LEU A 126 -25.23 34.66 10.31
CA LEU A 126 -26.26 33.70 9.86
C LEU A 126 -27.07 33.13 11.04
N ASP A 127 -26.90 33.71 12.24
CA ASP A 127 -27.53 33.32 13.49
C ASP A 127 -27.39 31.81 13.79
N VAL A 128 -26.18 31.29 13.56
CA VAL A 128 -25.94 29.84 13.59
C VAL A 128 -25.95 29.31 15.01
N SER A 129 -26.74 28.26 15.24
CA SER A 129 -26.68 27.43 16.45
C SER A 129 -26.34 25.99 16.07
N ALA A 130 -25.21 25.50 16.59
CA ALA A 130 -24.66 24.18 16.29
C ALA A 130 -23.66 23.70 17.36
N ASN A 131 -23.46 22.39 17.47
CA ASN A 131 -22.31 21.81 18.18
C ASN A 131 -21.39 21.04 17.23
N VAL A 132 -20.26 20.57 17.76
CA VAL A 132 -19.42 19.54 17.14
C VAL A 132 -19.07 18.53 18.22
N ALA A 133 -19.47 17.27 18.00
CA ALA A 133 -19.50 16.26 19.04
C ALA A 133 -19.17 14.86 18.54
N PHE A 134 -18.52 14.10 19.41
CA PHE A 134 -18.68 12.65 19.41
C PHE A 134 -20.05 12.29 19.97
N ASP A 135 -20.66 11.27 19.38
CA ASP A 135 -21.92 10.69 19.84
C ASP A 135 -21.74 9.17 20.00
N LEU A 136 -22.03 8.64 21.19
CA LEU A 136 -21.72 7.27 21.60
C LEU A 136 -22.96 6.62 22.24
N PHE A 137 -23.28 5.40 21.83
CA PHE A 137 -24.48 4.70 22.31
C PHE A 137 -24.13 3.47 23.13
N ALA A 138 -24.74 3.35 24.31
CA ALA A 138 -24.51 2.28 25.26
C ALA A 138 -25.80 1.62 25.75
N ASP A 139 -25.80 0.29 25.85
CA ASP A 139 -26.93 -0.52 26.33
C ASP A 139 -26.42 -1.83 26.93
N ARG A 140 -27.13 -2.38 27.93
CA ARG A 140 -26.80 -3.72 28.50
C ARG A 140 -26.94 -4.85 27.46
N ASN A 141 -27.69 -4.62 26.39
CA ASN A 141 -27.79 -5.52 25.25
C ASN A 141 -26.90 -5.01 24.10
N ALA A 142 -25.87 -5.79 23.76
CA ALA A 142 -24.91 -5.50 22.70
C ALA A 142 -25.53 -5.14 21.33
N ALA A 143 -26.69 -5.70 20.98
CA ALA A 143 -27.38 -5.37 19.73
C ALA A 143 -28.13 -4.03 19.80
N ARG A 144 -28.74 -3.70 20.95
CA ARG A 144 -29.39 -2.39 21.15
C ARG A 144 -28.39 -1.24 21.20
N ALA A 145 -27.19 -1.48 21.72
CA ALA A 145 -26.08 -0.51 21.70
C ALA A 145 -25.65 -0.12 20.27
N GLN A 146 -25.99 -0.94 19.26
CA GLN A 146 -25.74 -0.65 17.84
C GLN A 146 -26.90 0.09 17.14
N GLU A 147 -27.89 0.59 17.88
CA GLU A 147 -29.06 1.28 17.33
C GLU A 147 -29.35 2.61 18.08
N GLU A 148 -29.10 3.76 17.42
CA GLU A 148 -29.30 5.13 17.96
C GLU A 148 -30.67 5.32 18.65
N THR A 149 -31.70 4.65 18.15
CA THR A 149 -33.09 4.80 18.62
C THR A 149 -33.50 3.80 19.71
N LYS A 150 -32.64 2.82 20.06
CA LYS A 150 -32.96 1.78 21.05
C LYS A 150 -32.01 1.71 22.24
N ALA A 151 -30.83 2.32 22.18
CA ALA A 151 -29.89 2.30 23.30
C ALA A 151 -30.47 2.97 24.56
N GLU A 152 -30.23 2.36 25.72
CA GLU A 152 -30.59 2.89 27.04
C GLU A 152 -29.90 4.22 27.38
N THR A 153 -28.68 4.44 26.87
CA THR A 153 -27.87 5.61 27.19
C THR A 153 -27.14 6.16 25.97
N GLU A 154 -27.11 7.49 25.88
CA GLU A 154 -26.41 8.31 24.89
C GLU A 154 -25.32 9.09 25.62
N ILE A 155 -24.09 9.07 25.10
CA ILE A 155 -22.93 9.71 25.71
C ILE A 155 -22.28 10.61 24.66
N MET A 156 -22.40 11.91 24.83
CA MET A 156 -21.83 12.90 23.91
C MET A 156 -20.53 13.49 24.47
N ILE A 157 -19.58 13.80 23.60
CA ILE A 157 -18.37 14.56 23.95
C ILE A 157 -18.24 15.72 22.98
N TRP A 158 -18.62 16.92 23.43
CA TRP A 158 -18.64 18.13 22.61
C TRP A 158 -17.24 18.77 22.60
N LEU A 159 -16.64 18.85 21.41
CA LEU A 159 -15.39 19.58 21.17
C LEU A 159 -15.61 21.06 20.86
N GLY A 160 -16.85 21.47 20.60
CA GLY A 160 -17.18 22.89 20.46
C GLY A 160 -18.66 23.16 20.27
N ARG A 161 -19.03 24.42 20.50
CA ARG A 161 -20.37 24.99 20.31
C ARG A 161 -20.31 26.32 19.59
N VAL A 162 -21.35 26.60 18.80
CA VAL A 162 -21.54 27.85 18.04
C VAL A 162 -22.95 28.37 18.36
N GLY A 163 -23.04 29.67 18.62
CA GLY A 163 -24.31 30.33 18.97
C GLY A 163 -24.91 29.82 20.28
N GLN A 164 -26.20 29.48 20.25
CA GLN A 164 -27.01 29.16 21.43
C GLN A 164 -27.09 27.65 21.77
N ALA A 165 -26.24 26.82 21.18
CA ALA A 165 -26.29 25.37 21.42
C ALA A 165 -25.81 25.04 22.85
N GLN A 166 -26.66 24.36 23.61
CA GLN A 166 -26.40 23.98 25.02
C GLN A 166 -26.65 22.48 25.23
N PRO A 167 -25.85 21.80 26.07
CA PRO A 167 -26.06 20.39 26.38
C PRO A 167 -27.33 20.20 27.22
N LEU A 168 -27.93 19.01 27.15
CA LEU A 168 -29.11 18.69 27.96
C LEU A 168 -28.75 18.71 29.45
N GLY A 169 -29.56 19.42 30.25
CA GLY A 169 -29.28 19.68 31.67
C GLY A 169 -28.42 20.91 31.95
N TYR A 170 -28.03 21.70 30.93
CA TYR A 170 -27.37 22.99 31.13
C TYR A 170 -28.24 23.96 31.95
N ASN A 171 -27.62 24.67 32.89
CA ASN A 171 -28.24 25.68 33.75
C ASN A 171 -27.18 26.71 34.18
N ASP A 172 -27.47 28.00 34.05
CA ASP A 172 -26.54 29.09 34.39
C ASP A 172 -26.23 29.19 35.91
N SER A 173 -26.95 28.48 36.78
CA SER A 173 -26.69 28.42 38.23
C SER A 173 -25.61 27.41 38.62
N ASP A 174 -24.39 27.78 38.27
CA ASP A 174 -23.07 27.17 38.47
C ASP A 174 -22.88 26.36 39.78
N SER A 175 -23.28 25.07 39.81
CA SER A 175 -23.22 24.28 41.08
C SER A 175 -23.13 22.74 41.02
N CYS A 176 -23.18 22.04 39.87
CA CYS A 176 -23.21 20.56 39.91
C CYS A 176 -22.67 19.79 38.68
N CYS A 177 -21.57 20.23 38.07
CA CYS A 177 -20.98 19.52 36.93
C CYS A 177 -19.60 18.94 37.28
N ALA A 178 -19.41 17.63 37.05
CA ALA A 178 -18.11 16.98 37.24
C ALA A 178 -17.12 17.40 36.15
N LYS A 179 -15.86 17.61 36.51
CA LYS A 179 -14.80 18.01 35.58
C LYS A 179 -13.77 16.90 35.42
N VAL A 180 -13.42 16.57 34.17
CA VAL A 180 -12.38 15.59 33.83
C VAL A 180 -11.51 16.14 32.71
N THR A 181 -10.20 16.19 32.94
CA THR A 181 -9.21 16.62 31.94
C THR A 181 -8.77 15.44 31.09
N VAL A 182 -8.80 15.61 29.76
CA VAL A 182 -8.31 14.63 28.78
C VAL A 182 -7.40 15.35 27.78
N GLY A 183 -6.14 14.91 27.68
CA GLY A 183 -5.12 15.64 26.92
C GLY A 183 -4.88 17.02 27.53
N HIS A 184 -5.06 18.08 26.73
CA HIS A 184 -4.99 19.47 27.15
C HIS A 184 -6.36 20.12 27.45
N VAL A 185 -7.46 19.35 27.35
CA VAL A 185 -8.83 19.87 27.39
C VAL A 185 -9.52 19.45 28.68
N GLU A 186 -10.17 20.40 29.36
CA GLU A 186 -11.07 20.13 30.47
C GLU A 186 -12.51 19.98 29.95
N PHE A 187 -13.14 18.88 30.30
CA PHE A 187 -14.54 18.59 29.98
C PHE A 187 -15.41 18.64 31.22
N THR A 188 -16.56 19.29 31.08
CA THR A 188 -17.58 19.46 32.13
C THR A 188 -18.80 18.60 31.81
N LEU A 189 -19.23 17.76 32.76
CA LEU A 189 -20.32 16.79 32.59
C LEU A 189 -21.69 17.41 32.87
N TYR A 190 -22.58 17.32 31.88
CA TYR A 190 -24.00 17.62 31.96
C TYR A 190 -24.82 16.33 31.80
N GLN A 191 -26.04 16.31 32.34
CA GLN A 191 -26.94 15.16 32.26
C GLN A 191 -28.37 15.63 32.02
N GLY A 192 -29.06 15.00 31.06
CA GLY A 192 -30.48 15.23 30.82
C GLY A 192 -31.14 14.05 30.12
N THR A 193 -32.36 14.26 29.65
CA THR A 193 -33.14 13.25 28.92
C THR A 193 -33.61 13.85 27.61
N ASN A 194 -33.35 13.16 26.49
CA ASN A 194 -33.79 13.63 25.18
C ASN A 194 -35.30 13.39 24.98
N GLN A 195 -35.87 13.89 23.88
CA GLN A 195 -37.30 13.75 23.56
C GLN A 195 -37.80 12.30 23.47
N ARG A 196 -36.91 11.32 23.28
CA ARG A 196 -37.23 9.88 23.21
C ARG A 196 -37.28 9.20 24.58
N GLY A 197 -36.88 9.90 25.65
CA GLY A 197 -36.73 9.32 26.99
C GLY A 197 -35.37 8.66 27.24
N THR A 198 -34.42 8.74 26.30
CA THR A 198 -33.06 8.23 26.48
C THR A 198 -32.28 9.16 27.41
N LEU A 199 -31.49 8.57 28.31
CA LEU A 199 -30.62 9.33 29.22
C LEU A 199 -29.36 9.77 28.47
N VAL A 200 -29.08 11.08 28.47
CA VAL A 200 -27.95 11.69 27.76
C VAL A 200 -26.94 12.24 28.76
N TYR A 201 -25.69 11.83 28.62
CA TYR A 201 -24.54 12.36 29.35
C TYR A 201 -23.66 13.15 28.39
N THR A 202 -23.47 14.45 28.62
CA THR A 202 -22.68 15.30 27.73
C THR A 202 -21.44 15.84 28.42
N TRP A 203 -20.27 15.42 27.97
CA TRP A 203 -18.98 16.02 28.33
C TRP A 203 -18.69 17.19 27.38
N ALA A 204 -18.86 18.43 27.84
CA ALA A 204 -18.61 19.61 27.03
C ALA A 204 -17.26 20.27 27.35
N ALA A 205 -16.45 20.54 26.32
CA ALA A 205 -15.23 21.33 26.45
C ALA A 205 -15.55 22.79 26.81
N GLU A 206 -14.74 23.38 27.69
CA GLU A 206 -14.86 24.81 28.07
C GLU A 206 -14.56 25.76 26.91
N SER A 207 -13.68 25.34 25.98
CA SER A 207 -13.29 26.05 24.77
C SER A 207 -13.57 25.24 23.50
N ASN A 208 -13.64 25.92 22.35
CA ASN A 208 -13.85 25.27 21.05
C ASN A 208 -12.53 24.70 20.48
N GLU A 209 -12.38 23.39 20.52
CA GLU A 209 -11.18 22.64 20.13
C GLU A 209 -11.28 22.17 18.68
N THR A 210 -10.84 23.01 17.72
CA THR A 210 -10.84 22.68 16.27
C THR A 210 -9.85 21.59 15.87
N SER A 211 -8.94 21.20 16.77
CA SER A 211 -8.01 20.08 16.61
C SER A 211 -7.90 19.37 17.97
N PHE A 212 -8.29 18.11 18.03
CA PHE A 212 -8.31 17.31 19.26
C PHE A 212 -7.65 15.94 19.02
N GLY A 213 -6.95 15.41 20.03
CA GLY A 213 -6.22 14.15 19.91
C GLY A 213 -5.85 13.59 21.28
N ALA A 214 -6.60 12.62 21.78
CA ALA A 214 -6.42 12.06 23.13
C ALA A 214 -7.14 10.71 23.31
N ASP A 215 -6.82 10.01 24.40
CA ASP A 215 -7.64 8.91 24.93
C ASP A 215 -8.84 9.48 25.71
N ILE A 216 -10.05 9.30 25.18
CA ILE A 216 -11.31 9.71 25.84
C ILE A 216 -11.88 8.65 26.78
N SER A 217 -11.22 7.49 26.93
CA SER A 217 -11.64 6.46 27.90
C SER A 217 -11.81 6.97 29.34
N PRO A 218 -11.04 7.96 29.87
CA PRO A 218 -11.27 8.49 31.22
C PRO A 218 -12.68 9.08 31.43
N LEU A 219 -13.29 9.64 30.38
CA LEU A 219 -14.65 10.19 30.42
C LEU A 219 -15.69 9.07 30.59
N LEU A 220 -15.53 7.98 29.84
CA LEU A 220 -16.38 6.78 29.95
C LEU A 220 -16.16 6.07 31.29
N GLN A 221 -14.91 5.95 31.72
CA GLN A 221 -14.54 5.36 33.00
C GLN A 221 -15.09 6.14 34.18
N TYR A 222 -15.17 7.48 34.11
CA TYR A 222 -15.84 8.28 35.14
C TYR A 222 -17.32 7.87 35.27
N LEU A 223 -18.05 7.81 34.15
CA LEU A 223 -19.48 7.49 34.12
C LEU A 223 -19.78 6.12 34.76
N TRP A 224 -19.02 5.07 34.44
CA TRP A 224 -19.30 3.75 35.02
C TRP A 224 -18.70 3.51 36.41
N ARG A 225 -17.60 4.18 36.78
CA ARG A 225 -17.04 4.10 38.15
C ARG A 225 -17.87 4.86 39.17
N THR A 226 -18.59 5.89 38.75
CA THR A 226 -19.56 6.64 39.59
C THR A 226 -20.95 6.01 39.61
N GLY A 227 -21.19 4.97 38.81
CA GLY A 227 -22.49 4.28 38.73
C GLY A 227 -23.56 5.02 37.91
N LEU A 228 -23.19 6.09 37.20
CA LEU A 228 -24.09 6.81 36.28
C LEU A 228 -24.47 5.93 35.08
N VAL A 229 -23.52 5.14 34.57
CA VAL A 229 -23.75 4.14 33.51
C VAL A 229 -23.32 2.76 34.05
N SER A 230 -23.99 1.68 33.65
CA SER A 230 -23.55 0.34 34.07
C SER A 230 -22.22 -0.01 33.39
N ALA A 231 -21.26 -0.51 34.15
CA ALA A 231 -19.98 -0.98 33.62
C ALA A 231 -20.16 -2.15 32.62
N GLU A 232 -21.22 -2.94 32.78
CA GLU A 232 -21.63 -4.04 31.89
C GLU A 232 -22.40 -3.57 30.64
N SER A 233 -22.74 -2.28 30.53
CA SER A 233 -23.30 -1.75 29.28
C SER A 233 -22.26 -1.86 28.18
N TYR A 234 -22.66 -2.37 27.02
CA TYR A 234 -21.84 -2.42 25.83
C TYR A 234 -21.82 -1.04 25.19
N LEU A 235 -20.64 -0.51 24.88
CA LEU A 235 -20.49 0.56 23.89
C LEU A 235 -20.66 -0.07 22.50
N GLY A 236 -21.59 0.47 21.70
CA GLY A 236 -21.91 -0.07 20.36
C GLY A 236 -21.58 0.90 19.24
N LEU A 237 -22.42 1.90 19.01
CA LEU A 237 -22.15 2.95 18.02
C LEU A 237 -21.22 4.03 18.59
N VAL A 238 -20.33 4.52 17.73
CA VAL A 238 -19.58 5.77 17.92
C VAL A 238 -19.64 6.54 16.60
N GLY A 239 -19.98 7.83 16.67
CA GLY A 239 -19.97 8.76 15.54
C GLY A 239 -19.24 10.05 15.88
N PHE A 240 -18.81 10.78 14.86
CA PHE A 240 -18.29 12.15 14.98
C PHE A 240 -18.88 13.06 13.90
N GLY A 241 -19.43 14.21 14.32
CA GLY A 241 -20.21 15.08 13.46
C GLY A 241 -20.56 16.41 14.13
N SER A 242 -21.64 17.03 13.63
CA SER A 242 -22.10 18.34 14.09
C SER A 242 -23.62 18.36 14.11
N GLU A 243 -24.24 18.64 15.26
CA GLU A 243 -25.67 18.87 15.33
C GLU A 243 -26.01 20.29 14.84
N GLY A 244 -26.90 20.39 13.86
CA GLY A 244 -27.41 21.65 13.34
C GLY A 244 -28.79 21.97 13.91
N TYR A 245 -28.89 23.10 14.62
CA TYR A 245 -30.15 23.62 15.16
C TYR A 245 -30.69 24.72 14.24
N HIS A 246 -29.92 25.81 14.03
CA HIS A 246 -30.38 26.95 13.23
C HIS A 246 -29.27 27.52 12.35
N ALA A 247 -29.63 27.99 11.15
CA ALA A 247 -28.85 28.86 10.27
C ALA A 247 -29.76 29.46 9.18
N GLU A 248 -29.71 30.79 9.01
CA GLU A 248 -30.51 31.50 7.98
C GLU A 248 -30.09 31.13 6.54
N GLU A 249 -28.78 31.02 6.30
CA GLU A 249 -28.19 30.54 5.06
C GLU A 249 -27.37 29.25 5.26
N ASN A 250 -26.83 28.70 4.18
CA ASN A 250 -26.04 27.47 4.23
C ASN A 250 -24.81 27.62 5.15
N VAL A 251 -24.58 26.62 5.99
CA VAL A 251 -23.36 26.42 6.79
C VAL A 251 -22.65 25.17 6.31
N THR A 252 -21.31 25.15 6.37
CA THR A 252 -20.54 23.91 6.13
C THR A 252 -19.66 23.56 7.32
N PHE A 253 -19.90 22.37 7.88
CA PHE A 253 -18.99 21.66 8.76
C PHE A 253 -18.01 20.82 7.91
N SER A 254 -16.74 20.78 8.31
CA SER A 254 -15.66 20.19 7.52
C SER A 254 -14.64 19.49 8.41
N MET A 255 -14.68 18.16 8.46
CA MET A 255 -13.70 17.29 9.11
C MET A 255 -12.60 16.88 8.10
N LYS A 256 -11.33 17.09 8.47
CA LYS A 256 -10.17 16.99 7.56
C LYS A 256 -9.23 15.82 7.81
N ASN A 257 -9.21 15.31 9.03
CA ASN A 257 -8.72 13.99 9.35
C ASN A 257 -9.58 13.46 10.48
N TYR A 258 -9.56 12.13 10.61
CA TYR A 258 -10.13 11.44 11.74
C TYR A 258 -9.36 10.14 11.96
N ASP A 259 -9.19 9.75 13.21
CA ASP A 259 -8.70 8.43 13.59
C ASP A 259 -9.35 8.00 14.91
N MET A 260 -9.66 6.71 15.06
CA MET A 260 -10.15 6.13 16.31
C MET A 260 -9.68 4.69 16.45
N ASP A 261 -9.24 4.34 17.65
CA ASP A 261 -8.90 2.96 18.04
C ASP A 261 -9.54 2.62 19.40
N VAL A 262 -9.90 1.35 19.59
CA VAL A 262 -10.52 0.84 20.82
C VAL A 262 -9.70 -0.32 21.37
N LEU A 263 -8.87 -0.04 22.37
CA LEU A 263 -8.04 -1.05 23.01
C LEU A 263 -8.80 -1.74 24.15
N VAL A 264 -8.98 -3.05 24.02
CA VAL A 264 -9.68 -3.88 25.01
C VAL A 264 -8.72 -4.62 25.94
N ALA A 265 -8.82 -4.33 27.23
CA ALA A 265 -8.13 -4.97 28.34
C ALA A 265 -8.80 -4.53 29.66
N PRO A 266 -8.58 -5.22 30.80
CA PRO A 266 -9.09 -4.77 32.09
C PRO A 266 -8.66 -3.33 32.38
N ALA A 267 -9.64 -2.44 32.61
CA ALA A 267 -9.38 -0.99 32.69
C ALA A 267 -8.35 -0.63 33.79
N PRO A 268 -7.35 0.22 33.49
CA PRO A 268 -6.28 0.56 34.44
C PRO A 268 -6.79 1.39 35.63
N THR A 269 -6.02 1.41 36.72
CA THR A 269 -6.40 2.11 37.96
C THR A 269 -6.24 3.64 37.83
N LEU A 270 -7.32 4.35 37.49
CA LEU A 270 -7.36 5.82 37.53
C LEU A 270 -7.04 6.36 38.93
N SER A 271 -6.04 7.26 39.01
CA SER A 271 -5.81 8.11 40.18
C SER A 271 -6.78 9.31 40.13
N ILE A 272 -8.00 9.11 40.64
CA ILE A 272 -8.98 10.19 40.79
C ILE A 272 -8.48 11.14 41.88
N GLY A 273 -8.26 12.42 41.53
CA GLY A 273 -7.89 13.47 42.48
C GLY A 273 -8.97 13.64 43.57
N HIS A 274 -8.56 14.04 44.78
CA HIS A 274 -9.45 14.11 45.95
C HIS A 274 -10.74 14.91 45.67
N PHE A 275 -11.89 14.26 45.86
CA PHE A 275 -13.14 14.98 46.13
C PHE A 275 -13.13 15.48 47.59
N PRO A 276 -13.55 16.73 47.85
CA PRO A 276 -14.05 17.10 49.16
C PRO A 276 -15.33 16.29 49.42
N THR A 277 -15.34 15.47 50.47
CA THR A 277 -16.54 14.75 50.88
C THR A 277 -17.61 15.73 51.35
N ALA A 278 -18.63 15.97 50.52
CA ALA A 278 -19.84 16.64 50.94
C ALA A 278 -20.58 15.75 51.96
N SER A 279 -20.47 16.12 53.24
CA SER A 279 -21.14 15.41 54.33
C SER A 279 -22.65 15.62 54.24
N PRO A 280 -23.50 14.56 54.31
CA PRO A 280 -24.93 14.72 54.40
C PRO A 280 -25.30 15.23 55.80
N THR A 281 -25.52 16.53 55.92
CA THR A 281 -26.08 17.14 57.13
C THR A 281 -27.55 16.72 57.31
N SER A 282 -27.76 15.83 58.27
CA SER A 282 -28.95 15.63 59.10
C SER A 282 -30.24 16.42 58.75
N ALA A 283 -31.28 15.68 58.39
CA ALA A 283 -32.66 16.02 58.74
C ALA A 283 -33.43 14.75 59.14
N SER A 284 -33.54 14.49 60.45
CA SER A 284 -34.39 13.42 61.00
C SER A 284 -35.88 13.75 60.77
N PRO A 285 -36.78 12.74 60.73
CA PRO A 285 -37.39 12.34 62.00
C PRO A 285 -37.67 10.82 62.14
N THR A 286 -37.14 10.24 63.23
CA THR A 286 -37.77 9.13 63.99
C THR A 286 -39.01 9.62 64.77
N PRO A 287 -39.88 8.78 65.40
CA PRO A 287 -39.69 7.36 65.77
C PRO A 287 -40.90 6.39 65.63
N ALA A 288 -40.62 5.08 65.73
CA ALA A 288 -41.40 4.02 66.44
C ALA A 288 -40.74 2.65 66.13
N SER A 289 -40.03 2.00 67.07
CA SER A 289 -40.52 0.94 67.98
C SER A 289 -40.99 -0.36 67.27
N ALA A 290 -40.71 -1.58 67.74
CA ALA A 290 -39.76 -2.10 68.74
C ALA A 290 -39.69 -3.64 68.63
N ALA A 291 -38.61 -4.27 69.12
CA ALA A 291 -38.45 -5.70 69.47
C ALA A 291 -38.75 -6.77 68.37
N GLY A 292 -38.01 -7.88 68.25
CA GLY A 292 -36.87 -8.39 69.01
C GLY A 292 -36.87 -9.92 69.04
N ARG A 293 -35.74 -10.54 69.42
CA ARG A 293 -35.53 -12.00 69.66
C ARG A 293 -35.59 -12.92 68.43
N LEU A 294 -34.99 -14.12 68.43
CA LEU A 294 -33.76 -14.70 69.05
C LEU A 294 -33.60 -16.10 68.41
N ASP A 295 -32.36 -16.61 68.32
CA ASP A 295 -31.99 -18.03 68.10
C ASP A 295 -32.46 -18.71 66.78
N GLY A 296 -31.83 -19.75 66.23
CA GLY A 296 -30.55 -20.41 66.56
C GLY A 296 -30.33 -21.70 65.73
N ALA A 297 -29.07 -22.13 65.61
CA ALA A 297 -28.57 -23.49 65.26
C ALA A 297 -28.95 -24.21 63.91
N GLN A 298 -27.92 -24.41 63.08
CA GLN A 298 -27.40 -25.68 62.52
C GLN A 298 -28.33 -26.73 61.82
N THR A 299 -28.03 -26.99 60.51
CA THR A 299 -27.77 -28.29 59.78
C THR A 299 -28.44 -29.64 60.19
N PRO A 300 -28.55 -30.69 59.32
CA PRO A 300 -28.09 -30.90 57.92
C PRO A 300 -29.18 -31.51 56.94
N GLY A 301 -28.81 -32.05 55.77
CA GLY A 301 -29.68 -32.83 54.83
C GLY A 301 -29.94 -34.31 55.25
N PRO A 302 -30.29 -35.30 54.38
CA PRO A 302 -30.22 -35.35 52.88
C PRO A 302 -31.42 -36.09 52.17
N GLN A 303 -31.23 -36.52 50.90
CA GLN A 303 -31.98 -37.57 50.12
C GLN A 303 -33.42 -37.24 49.64
N GLN A 304 -33.67 -37.20 48.30
CA GLN A 304 -34.08 -38.25 47.33
C GLN A 304 -35.61 -38.40 47.18
N ASP A 305 -36.13 -38.44 45.93
CA ASP A 305 -37.40 -39.10 45.60
C ASP A 305 -37.57 -39.36 44.07
N GLU A 306 -38.53 -40.22 43.73
CA GLU A 306 -38.59 -41.03 42.50
C GLU A 306 -39.64 -40.64 41.41
N VAL A 307 -39.30 -40.95 40.14
CA VAL A 307 -40.05 -41.73 39.10
C VAL A 307 -41.48 -41.35 38.62
N LEU A 308 -41.67 -41.40 37.28
CA LEU A 308 -42.77 -42.06 36.51
C LEU A 308 -42.47 -41.91 34.98
N ASN A 309 -42.09 -42.94 34.21
CA ASN A 309 -42.89 -43.97 33.47
C ASN A 309 -43.87 -43.41 32.39
N GLU A 310 -44.07 -43.98 31.18
CA GLU A 310 -43.54 -45.20 30.51
C GLU A 310 -43.97 -45.30 29.00
N LYS A 311 -43.43 -46.31 28.25
CA LYS A 311 -43.95 -47.00 27.02
C LYS A 311 -43.85 -46.31 25.64
N ALA A 312 -43.68 -47.00 24.49
CA ALA A 312 -43.21 -48.36 24.11
C ALA A 312 -43.12 -48.45 22.56
N GLY A 313 -42.42 -49.37 21.86
CA GLY A 313 -41.48 -50.43 22.27
C GLY A 313 -41.07 -51.39 21.11
N ASN A 314 -40.16 -52.33 21.42
CA ASN A 314 -39.86 -53.64 20.78
C ASN A 314 -39.30 -53.71 19.32
N LEU A 315 -38.08 -54.23 19.04
CA LEU A 315 -37.43 -55.57 19.24
C LEU A 315 -37.62 -56.52 18.00
N PRO A 316 -36.81 -57.60 17.78
CA PRO A 316 -35.82 -58.24 18.67
C PRO A 316 -34.41 -58.60 18.09
N SER A 317 -33.46 -58.85 19.02
CA SER A 317 -32.38 -59.90 19.08
C SER A 317 -31.42 -60.10 17.87
N SER A 318 -30.25 -60.75 17.92
CA SER A 318 -29.51 -61.63 18.86
C SER A 318 -28.08 -61.87 18.28
N ASP A 319 -26.97 -62.21 18.95
CA ASP A 319 -26.48 -62.24 20.36
C ASP A 319 -24.91 -62.42 20.32
N GLU A 320 -24.22 -62.68 21.45
CA GLU A 320 -22.94 -63.46 21.68
C GLU A 320 -21.74 -63.43 20.65
N ASP A 321 -20.43 -63.47 20.97
CA ASP A 321 -19.69 -63.57 22.26
C ASP A 321 -18.15 -63.30 22.15
N VAL A 322 -17.49 -63.12 23.31
CA VAL A 322 -16.11 -63.57 23.70
C VAL A 322 -14.81 -63.08 22.99
N GLU A 323 -14.13 -62.15 23.69
CA GLU A 323 -12.72 -62.17 24.21
C GLU A 323 -11.41 -62.25 23.38
N ARG A 324 -10.42 -61.46 23.89
CA ARG A 324 -8.93 -61.63 23.92
C ARG A 324 -8.15 -61.53 22.58
N GLY A 325 -6.94 -60.94 22.55
CA GLY A 325 -6.14 -60.31 23.61
C GLY A 325 -4.87 -59.65 23.03
N ALA A 326 -4.21 -58.78 23.81
CA ALA A 326 -3.09 -57.95 23.35
C ALA A 326 -1.70 -58.62 23.47
N ALA A 327 -0.74 -58.20 22.65
CA ALA A 327 0.71 -58.15 22.97
C ALA A 327 1.48 -57.29 21.92
N ALA A 328 2.66 -56.79 22.27
CA ALA A 328 3.43 -55.82 21.47
C ALA A 328 4.87 -56.27 21.14
N GLY A 329 5.39 -55.81 20.00
CA GLY A 329 6.81 -55.80 19.60
C GLY A 329 7.34 -57.08 18.93
N PRO A 330 8.53 -57.05 18.27
CA PRO A 330 9.47 -55.93 18.13
C PRO A 330 9.78 -55.50 16.66
N VAL A 331 10.55 -54.41 16.52
CA VAL A 331 11.08 -53.88 15.24
C VAL A 331 12.33 -54.64 14.78
N PRO A 332 12.54 -54.81 13.46
CA PRO A 332 13.87 -54.76 12.88
C PRO A 332 14.01 -53.73 11.75
N LEU A 333 15.15 -53.03 11.73
CA LEU A 333 15.58 -52.15 10.63
C LEU A 333 16.10 -52.97 9.44
N THR A 334 15.68 -52.62 8.23
CA THR A 334 16.52 -52.62 7.01
C THR A 334 15.85 -51.77 5.92
N ALA A 335 16.64 -51.06 5.11
CA ALA A 335 16.14 -50.14 4.09
C ALA A 335 16.26 -50.73 2.68
N GLU A 336 15.32 -50.40 1.78
CA GLU A 336 15.57 -49.88 0.41
C GLU A 336 14.22 -49.52 -0.28
N PRO A 337 14.20 -48.74 -1.39
CA PRO A 337 13.14 -47.77 -1.60
C PRO A 337 11.89 -48.30 -2.32
N GLU A 338 10.71 -47.92 -1.80
CA GLU A 338 9.45 -48.10 -2.52
C GLU A 338 9.37 -47.20 -3.75
N LYS A 339 9.10 -47.83 -4.90
CA LYS A 339 8.81 -47.14 -6.16
C LYS A 339 7.50 -46.37 -6.01
N ALA A 340 7.58 -45.04 -6.04
CA ALA A 340 6.40 -44.20 -6.18
C ALA A 340 5.61 -44.62 -7.44
N ALA A 341 4.35 -45.00 -7.25
CA ALA A 341 3.49 -45.42 -8.34
C ALA A 341 3.16 -44.22 -9.25
N GLU A 342 3.71 -44.22 -10.46
CA GLU A 342 3.32 -43.26 -11.50
C GLU A 342 1.85 -43.52 -11.91
N THR A 343 0.93 -42.73 -11.35
CA THR A 343 -0.42 -42.62 -11.90
C THR A 343 -0.37 -41.93 -13.26
N HIS A 344 -0.13 -42.70 -14.31
CA HIS A 344 -0.28 -42.28 -15.71
C HIS A 344 -1.72 -41.86 -15.98
N THR A 345 -2.03 -40.60 -15.72
CA THR A 345 -3.26 -39.97 -16.20
C THR A 345 -3.12 -39.71 -17.70
N THR A 346 -3.64 -40.64 -18.50
CA THR A 346 -3.75 -40.46 -19.96
C THR A 346 -4.47 -39.13 -20.26
N PRO A 347 -3.87 -38.20 -21.02
CA PRO A 347 -4.48 -36.90 -21.25
C PRO A 347 -5.75 -37.07 -22.08
N ASN A 348 -6.87 -36.61 -21.52
CA ASN A 348 -8.20 -36.70 -22.13
C ASN A 348 -8.22 -35.91 -23.46
N LYS A 349 -8.09 -36.62 -24.59
CA LYS A 349 -7.93 -36.03 -25.93
C LYS A 349 -9.18 -35.23 -26.31
N SER A 350 -9.07 -33.91 -26.29
CA SER A 350 -10.13 -32.99 -26.70
C SER A 350 -10.69 -33.34 -28.08
N ARG A 351 -12.00 -33.62 -28.17
CA ARG A 351 -12.69 -33.82 -29.46
C ARG A 351 -12.60 -32.57 -30.36
N ASN A 352 -12.61 -31.36 -29.80
CA ASN A 352 -12.53 -30.10 -30.55
C ASN A 352 -11.16 -29.94 -31.26
N PRO A 353 -11.13 -29.80 -32.61
CA PRO A 353 -9.89 -29.68 -33.39
C PRO A 353 -9.15 -28.36 -33.14
N PHE A 354 -9.85 -27.24 -32.92
CA PHE A 354 -9.22 -25.96 -32.56
C PHE A 354 -8.51 -26.05 -31.22
N LYS A 355 -9.11 -26.73 -30.24
CA LYS A 355 -8.49 -26.97 -28.93
C LYS A 355 -7.25 -27.87 -29.06
N ARG A 356 -7.28 -28.91 -29.90
CA ARG A 356 -6.09 -29.72 -30.21
C ARG A 356 -4.99 -28.92 -30.90
N ALA A 357 -5.31 -28.08 -31.88
CA ALA A 357 -4.34 -27.21 -32.55
C ALA A 357 -3.74 -26.18 -31.58
N TYR A 358 -4.56 -25.58 -30.71
CA TYR A 358 -4.12 -24.67 -29.65
C TYR A 358 -3.23 -25.37 -28.61
N GLU A 359 -3.59 -26.57 -28.15
CA GLU A 359 -2.80 -27.37 -27.22
C GLU A 359 -1.46 -27.80 -27.83
N ALA A 360 -1.45 -28.22 -29.10
CA ALA A 360 -0.23 -28.55 -29.84
C ALA A 360 0.69 -27.33 -30.01
N PHE A 361 0.15 -26.21 -30.51
CA PHE A 361 0.88 -24.93 -30.62
C PHE A 361 1.47 -24.52 -29.27
N ARG A 362 0.67 -24.56 -28.20
CA ARG A 362 1.13 -24.24 -26.84
C ARG A 362 2.26 -25.16 -26.40
N SER A 363 2.18 -26.47 -26.67
CA SER A 363 3.25 -27.41 -26.30
C SER A 363 4.56 -27.21 -27.06
N THR A 364 4.51 -26.57 -28.24
CA THR A 364 5.70 -26.25 -29.05
C THR A 364 6.30 -24.88 -28.70
N TYR A 365 5.47 -23.88 -28.40
CA TYR A 365 5.89 -22.48 -28.29
C TYR A 365 5.76 -21.86 -26.89
N CYS A 366 5.29 -22.61 -25.89
CA CYS A 366 5.31 -22.20 -24.49
C CYS A 366 5.99 -23.28 -23.64
N PRO A 367 7.13 -22.98 -22.99
CA PRO A 367 7.80 -23.92 -22.12
C PRO A 367 6.86 -24.54 -21.07
N ARG A 368 7.00 -25.86 -20.85
CA ARG A 368 6.42 -26.52 -19.68
C ARG A 368 7.29 -26.19 -18.48
N GLU A 369 6.96 -25.10 -17.83
CA GLU A 369 7.65 -24.63 -16.62
C GLU A 369 6.70 -24.70 -15.41
N GLU A 370 6.85 -25.79 -14.65
CA GLU A 370 6.82 -25.77 -13.18
C GLU A 370 8.21 -26.22 -12.70
N PRO A 371 9.28 -25.43 -12.90
CA PRO A 371 10.53 -25.67 -12.18
C PRO A 371 10.25 -25.51 -10.68
N GLY A 372 10.98 -26.29 -9.87
CA GLY A 372 10.94 -26.14 -8.42
C GLY A 372 11.42 -24.75 -7.99
N LEU A 373 11.11 -24.38 -6.75
CA LEU A 373 11.67 -23.18 -6.14
C LEU A 373 13.19 -23.31 -6.04
N ILE A 374 13.93 -22.43 -6.71
CA ILE A 374 15.40 -22.36 -6.63
C ILE A 374 15.77 -21.36 -5.54
N LEU A 375 16.14 -21.89 -4.37
CA LEU A 375 16.55 -21.08 -3.23
C LEU A 375 17.94 -20.44 -3.46
N PRO A 376 18.10 -19.11 -3.30
CA PRO A 376 19.38 -18.45 -3.49
C PRO A 376 20.29 -18.65 -2.28
N SER A 377 21.60 -18.70 -2.51
CA SER A 377 22.61 -18.48 -1.47
C SER A 377 23.08 -17.02 -1.43
N GLY A 378 23.68 -16.60 -0.32
CA GLY A 378 24.44 -15.34 -0.24
C GLY A 378 25.51 -15.23 -1.37
N PRO A 379 25.79 -14.02 -1.89
CA PRO A 379 26.80 -13.82 -2.95
C PRO A 379 28.21 -14.31 -2.56
N THR A 380 28.94 -14.92 -3.50
CA THR A 380 30.36 -15.28 -3.31
C THR A 380 31.27 -14.04 -3.32
N ASP A 381 32.55 -14.20 -2.95
CA ASP A 381 33.52 -13.08 -2.95
C ASP A 381 33.77 -12.52 -4.37
N GLU A 382 33.69 -13.38 -5.40
CA GLU A 382 33.72 -12.94 -6.79
C GLU A 382 32.44 -12.18 -7.17
N GLU A 383 31.28 -12.67 -6.74
CA GLU A 383 29.98 -12.03 -7.00
C GLU A 383 29.87 -10.66 -6.31
N LYS A 384 30.40 -10.51 -5.08
CA LYS A 384 30.48 -9.23 -4.35
C LYS A 384 31.05 -8.12 -5.22
N LEU A 385 32.13 -8.40 -5.95
CA LEU A 385 32.88 -7.43 -6.76
C LEU A 385 32.35 -7.29 -8.21
N LYS A 386 31.38 -8.12 -8.62
CA LYS A 386 30.87 -8.25 -10.00
C LYS A 386 30.36 -6.95 -10.61
N TYR A 387 29.86 -6.03 -9.77
CA TYR A 387 29.25 -4.76 -10.18
C TYR A 387 30.18 -3.52 -10.09
N LEU A 388 31.43 -3.66 -9.62
CA LEU A 388 32.38 -2.55 -9.49
C LEU A 388 32.65 -1.81 -10.81
N ARG A 389 32.91 -2.57 -11.89
CA ARG A 389 33.21 -2.00 -13.21
C ARG A 389 31.94 -1.86 -14.03
N THR A 390 31.55 -0.61 -14.27
CA THR A 390 30.34 -0.31 -15.06
C THR A 390 30.55 -0.69 -16.53
N ASN A 391 31.77 -0.54 -17.05
CA ASN A 391 32.12 -0.63 -18.47
C ASN A 391 31.18 0.24 -19.35
N ARG A 392 30.72 1.38 -18.82
CA ARG A 392 29.67 2.18 -19.45
C ARG A 392 30.10 2.93 -20.71
N ILE A 393 31.39 3.27 -20.86
CA ILE A 393 31.85 4.13 -21.96
C ILE A 393 31.61 3.46 -23.33
N PRO A 394 32.04 2.21 -23.59
CA PRO A 394 31.66 1.50 -24.82
C PRO A 394 30.14 1.39 -24.99
N LEU A 395 29.40 1.06 -23.93
CA LEU A 395 27.94 0.91 -23.97
C LEU A 395 27.24 2.22 -24.43
N TYR A 396 27.63 3.37 -23.88
CA TYR A 396 27.05 4.66 -24.27
C TYR A 396 27.56 5.15 -25.63
N LEU A 397 28.81 4.88 -26.01
CA LEU A 397 29.32 5.25 -27.35
C LEU A 397 28.61 4.49 -28.47
N PHE A 398 28.51 3.16 -28.37
CA PHE A 398 27.75 2.37 -29.34
C PHE A 398 26.25 2.66 -29.26
N GLY A 399 25.71 2.90 -28.06
CA GLY A 399 24.33 3.32 -27.88
C GLY A 399 24.03 4.67 -28.52
N LEU A 400 24.98 5.62 -28.50
CA LEU A 400 24.83 6.93 -29.15
C LEU A 400 24.81 6.78 -30.67
N PHE A 401 25.76 6.02 -31.24
CA PHE A 401 25.78 5.71 -32.66
C PHE A 401 24.49 5.00 -33.12
N SER A 402 24.05 4.00 -32.36
CA SER A 402 22.79 3.28 -32.58
C SER A 402 21.60 4.24 -32.59
N PHE A 403 21.50 5.10 -31.58
CA PHE A 403 20.40 6.03 -31.48
C PHE A 403 20.41 7.09 -32.57
N LEU A 404 21.57 7.70 -32.89
CA LEU A 404 21.66 8.71 -33.95
C LEU A 404 21.29 8.12 -35.32
N SER A 405 21.68 6.87 -35.60
CA SER A 405 21.25 6.17 -36.82
C SER A 405 19.72 6.00 -36.87
N LEU A 406 19.12 5.47 -35.81
CA LEU A 406 17.67 5.26 -35.75
C LEU A 406 16.89 6.58 -35.78
N SER A 407 17.37 7.60 -35.05
CA SER A 407 16.82 8.96 -35.00
C SER A 407 16.84 9.63 -36.38
N ALA A 408 17.92 9.48 -37.15
CA ALA A 408 18.01 9.96 -38.53
C ALA A 408 16.94 9.31 -39.43
N GLY A 409 16.82 7.97 -39.40
CA GLY A 409 15.78 7.27 -40.16
C GLY A 409 14.35 7.67 -39.77
N MET A 410 14.12 7.88 -38.47
CA MET A 410 12.83 8.34 -37.94
C MET A 410 12.50 9.80 -38.32
N TRP A 411 13.48 10.70 -38.33
CA TRP A 411 13.30 12.07 -38.81
C TRP A 411 13.06 12.12 -40.32
N LEU A 412 13.80 11.35 -41.12
CA LEU A 412 13.58 11.21 -42.56
C LEU A 412 12.16 10.73 -42.87
N PHE A 413 11.62 9.79 -42.09
CA PHE A 413 10.21 9.40 -42.18
C PHE A 413 9.27 10.59 -41.86
N ALA A 414 9.47 11.27 -40.73
CA ALA A 414 8.59 12.35 -40.27
C ALA A 414 8.53 13.55 -41.25
N ILE A 415 9.64 13.88 -41.91
CA ILE A 415 9.70 14.97 -42.91
C ILE A 415 9.32 14.52 -44.32
N SER A 416 9.21 13.22 -44.59
CA SER A 416 8.94 12.73 -45.96
C SER A 416 7.59 13.21 -46.51
N ALA A 417 6.59 13.42 -45.66
CA ALA A 417 5.28 13.97 -46.01
C ALA A 417 4.66 14.75 -44.85
N PRO A 418 3.89 15.84 -45.08
CA PRO A 418 3.26 16.62 -44.00
C PRO A 418 2.35 15.79 -43.07
N ILE A 419 1.70 14.75 -43.59
CA ILE A 419 0.85 13.82 -42.82
C ILE A 419 1.63 13.01 -41.76
N PHE A 420 2.96 12.96 -41.84
CA PHE A 420 3.81 12.25 -40.88
C PHE A 420 4.49 13.18 -39.86
N ALA A 421 4.28 14.50 -39.94
CA ALA A 421 4.93 15.47 -39.05
C ALA A 421 4.66 15.22 -37.55
N TRP A 422 3.49 14.66 -37.20
CA TRP A 422 3.16 14.27 -35.81
C TRP A 422 4.16 13.27 -35.22
N TYR A 423 4.75 12.40 -36.04
CA TYR A 423 5.75 11.42 -35.60
C TYR A 423 7.00 12.11 -35.06
N GLY A 424 7.34 13.29 -35.60
CA GLY A 424 8.47 14.11 -35.13
C GLY A 424 8.37 14.51 -33.65
N VAL A 425 7.17 14.60 -33.08
CA VAL A 425 6.97 14.85 -31.64
C VAL A 425 7.50 13.69 -30.81
N PHE A 426 7.23 12.45 -31.22
CA PHE A 426 7.77 11.25 -30.56
C PHE A 426 9.29 11.15 -30.73
N VAL A 427 9.81 11.46 -31.92
CA VAL A 427 11.26 11.47 -32.17
C VAL A 427 11.95 12.51 -31.29
N ALA A 428 11.42 13.73 -31.22
CA ALA A 428 11.93 14.77 -30.32
C ALA A 428 11.91 14.34 -28.85
N PHE A 429 10.82 13.71 -28.39
CA PHE A 429 10.72 13.14 -27.05
C PHE A 429 11.82 12.10 -26.76
N LEU A 430 12.06 11.15 -27.68
CA LEU A 430 13.13 10.16 -27.53
C LEU A 430 14.53 10.80 -27.51
N ASN A 431 14.76 11.83 -28.34
CA ASN A 431 16.02 12.58 -28.34
C ASN A 431 16.23 13.29 -26.99
N ILE A 432 15.23 13.98 -26.46
CA ILE A 432 15.29 14.64 -25.14
C ILE A 432 15.59 13.62 -24.03
N TYR A 433 14.87 12.49 -24.01
CA TYR A 433 15.12 11.41 -23.06
C TYR A 433 16.57 10.92 -23.10
N LEU A 434 17.10 10.62 -24.28
CA LEU A 434 18.44 10.05 -24.39
C LEU A 434 19.56 11.07 -24.16
N ILE A 435 19.37 12.33 -24.54
CA ILE A 435 20.27 13.43 -24.16
C ILE A 435 20.38 13.51 -22.63
N ILE A 436 19.24 13.54 -21.92
CA ILE A 436 19.22 13.56 -20.45
C ILE A 436 19.87 12.29 -19.88
N SER A 437 19.49 11.11 -20.39
CA SER A 437 19.98 9.83 -19.89
C SER A 437 21.49 9.64 -20.08
N TYR A 438 22.06 10.18 -21.16
CA TYR A 438 23.48 10.05 -21.47
C TYR A 438 24.29 11.14 -20.75
N PHE A 439 23.73 12.34 -20.59
CA PHE A 439 24.32 13.39 -19.76
C PHE A 439 24.47 12.94 -18.30
N VAL A 440 23.38 12.45 -17.69
CA VAL A 440 23.41 11.86 -16.34
C VAL A 440 24.31 10.62 -16.29
N GLY A 441 24.34 9.84 -17.38
CA GLY A 441 24.94 8.52 -17.44
C GLY A 441 26.44 8.45 -17.71
N VAL A 442 27.01 9.36 -18.50
CA VAL A 442 28.40 9.26 -18.99
C VAL A 442 29.40 9.94 -18.05
N VAL A 443 29.01 11.06 -17.41
CA VAL A 443 29.91 11.94 -16.66
C VAL A 443 30.43 11.30 -15.36
N GLY A 444 31.74 11.38 -15.13
CA GLY A 444 32.42 10.96 -13.89
C GLY A 444 33.15 9.62 -13.95
N ARG A 445 33.92 9.30 -12.90
CA ARG A 445 34.67 8.04 -12.73
C ARG A 445 33.80 6.94 -12.13
N ASP A 446 34.13 5.67 -12.41
CA ASP A 446 33.52 4.52 -11.71
C ASP A 446 33.72 4.63 -10.19
N TRP A 447 32.89 3.93 -9.42
CA TRP A 447 32.93 4.00 -7.95
C TRP A 447 34.25 3.43 -7.43
N ASP A 448 34.86 4.12 -6.47
CA ASP A 448 36.21 3.85 -6.02
C ASP A 448 36.21 2.85 -4.86
N TYR A 449 36.44 1.58 -5.20
CA TYR A 449 36.54 0.50 -4.21
C TYR A 449 37.74 0.66 -3.27
N ALA A 450 38.84 1.27 -3.72
CA ALA A 450 40.01 1.48 -2.86
C ALA A 450 39.72 2.56 -1.81
N ALA A 451 39.03 3.63 -2.19
CA ALA A 451 38.54 4.63 -1.25
C ALA A 451 37.53 4.03 -0.25
N HIS A 452 36.62 3.18 -0.70
CA HIS A 452 35.68 2.49 0.20
C HIS A 452 36.39 1.54 1.18
N GLN A 453 37.36 0.75 0.72
CA GLN A 453 38.15 -0.11 1.61
C GLN A 453 39.00 0.69 2.61
N ALA A 454 39.44 1.90 2.25
CA ALA A 454 40.06 2.82 3.20
C ALA A 454 39.07 3.32 4.27
N VAL A 455 37.80 3.56 3.91
CA VAL A 455 36.72 3.87 4.89
C VAL A 455 36.43 2.68 5.80
N VAL A 456 36.34 1.45 5.25
CA VAL A 456 36.20 0.22 6.05
C VAL A 456 37.35 0.07 7.06
N ALA A 457 38.58 0.34 6.63
CA ALA A 457 39.76 0.30 7.50
C ALA A 457 39.82 1.45 8.54
N GLN A 458 39.26 2.62 8.22
CA GLN A 458 39.19 3.77 9.12
C GLN A 458 38.15 3.57 10.25
N PHE A 459 37.06 2.86 9.97
CA PHE A 459 35.96 2.59 10.90
C PHE A 459 35.84 1.08 11.19
N PRO A 460 36.83 0.45 11.85
CA PRO A 460 36.81 -0.98 12.13
C PRO A 460 35.65 -1.33 13.06
N ILE A 461 34.81 -2.29 12.63
CA ILE A 461 33.71 -2.83 13.43
C ILE A 461 34.25 -3.89 14.39
N THR A 462 34.17 -3.61 15.69
CA THR A 462 34.58 -4.47 16.81
C THR A 462 33.50 -4.45 17.89
N GLU A 463 33.56 -5.35 18.88
CA GLU A 463 32.67 -5.37 20.06
C GLU A 463 32.52 -3.97 20.72
N ALA A 464 33.59 -3.18 20.78
CA ALA A 464 33.60 -1.86 21.41
C ALA A 464 33.15 -0.71 20.50
N THR A 465 33.19 -0.89 19.18
CA THR A 465 32.96 0.18 18.18
C THR A 465 31.72 -0.04 17.32
N ALA A 466 31.12 -1.23 17.35
CA ALA A 466 29.93 -1.55 16.60
C ALA A 466 28.70 -0.81 17.17
N PRO A 467 28.01 0.02 16.36
CA PRO A 467 26.71 0.55 16.76
C PRO A 467 25.66 -0.56 16.84
N THR A 468 24.55 -0.25 17.50
CA THR A 468 23.37 -1.12 17.56
C THR A 468 22.65 -1.17 16.21
N VAL A 469 22.24 -2.37 15.79
CA VAL A 469 21.58 -2.63 14.51
C VAL A 469 20.35 -3.53 14.70
N ASP A 470 19.19 -3.03 14.30
CA ASP A 470 17.98 -3.85 14.13
C ASP A 470 17.90 -4.39 12.69
N VAL A 471 17.56 -5.66 12.49
CA VAL A 471 17.31 -6.24 11.17
C VAL A 471 15.82 -6.54 11.03
N TYR A 472 15.17 -5.93 10.04
CA TYR A 472 13.76 -6.14 9.74
C TYR A 472 13.58 -7.11 8.58
N LEU A 473 12.80 -8.16 8.82
CA LEU A 473 12.42 -9.18 7.85
C LEU A 473 10.90 -9.17 7.65
N PRO A 474 10.35 -8.21 6.88
CA PRO A 474 8.92 -8.16 6.55
C PRO A 474 8.49 -9.36 5.69
N CYS A 475 7.38 -9.97 6.08
CA CYS A 475 6.69 -11.05 5.37
C CYS A 475 5.16 -10.91 5.52
N CYS A 476 4.39 -11.67 4.76
CA CYS A 476 2.92 -11.66 4.77
C CYS A 476 2.30 -12.97 4.24
N ALA A 477 2.93 -13.64 3.26
CA ALA A 477 2.37 -14.84 2.63
C ALA A 477 3.43 -15.74 1.97
N GLU A 478 4.71 -15.50 2.25
CA GLU A 478 5.84 -16.20 1.64
C GLU A 478 5.97 -17.63 2.19
N PRO A 479 6.33 -18.63 1.35
CA PRO A 479 6.58 -19.99 1.80
C PRO A 479 7.66 -20.06 2.89
N LEU A 480 7.45 -20.94 3.89
CA LEU A 480 8.39 -21.17 4.99
C LEU A 480 9.81 -21.52 4.50
N GLU A 481 9.93 -22.25 3.40
CA GLU A 481 11.20 -22.60 2.76
C GLU A 481 11.99 -21.38 2.25
N ILE A 482 11.31 -20.30 1.81
CA ILE A 482 11.95 -19.03 1.44
C ILE A 482 12.40 -18.30 2.70
N LEU A 483 11.51 -18.18 3.69
CA LEU A 483 11.77 -17.49 4.95
C LEU A 483 12.94 -18.12 5.72
N GLU A 484 12.92 -19.45 5.90
CA GLU A 484 13.99 -20.20 6.55
C GLU A 484 15.33 -20.03 5.82
N ASN A 485 15.33 -20.06 4.49
CA ASN A 485 16.55 -19.86 3.70
C ASN A 485 17.15 -18.46 3.92
N THR A 486 16.32 -17.42 3.99
CA THR A 486 16.75 -16.08 4.39
C THR A 486 17.28 -16.05 5.83
N TYR A 487 16.59 -16.70 6.78
CA TYR A 487 17.01 -16.74 8.19
C TYR A 487 18.37 -17.44 8.37
N LYS A 488 18.63 -18.52 7.62
CA LYS A 488 19.92 -19.24 7.52
C LYS A 488 21.09 -18.38 7.05
N HIS A 489 20.83 -17.21 6.44
CA HIS A 489 21.83 -16.24 6.03
C HIS A 489 21.89 -15.02 6.96
N VAL A 490 20.73 -14.53 7.44
CA VAL A 490 20.66 -13.41 8.40
C VAL A 490 21.33 -13.75 9.73
N ILE A 491 21.19 -14.98 10.24
CA ILE A 491 21.86 -15.43 11.47
C ILE A 491 23.40 -15.50 11.35
N LYS A 492 23.94 -15.40 10.12
CA LYS A 492 25.38 -15.41 9.83
C LYS A 492 25.95 -14.01 9.58
N LEU A 493 25.18 -12.95 9.81
CA LEU A 493 25.71 -11.58 9.77
C LEU A 493 26.82 -11.43 10.81
N ASP A 494 27.97 -10.96 10.35
CA ASP A 494 29.18 -10.78 11.16
C ASP A 494 29.06 -9.46 11.94
N TRP A 495 28.42 -9.54 13.11
CA TRP A 495 28.14 -8.41 14.01
C TRP A 495 28.12 -8.88 15.48
N PRO A 496 28.53 -8.04 16.45
CA PRO A 496 28.43 -8.36 17.88
C PRO A 496 27.00 -8.74 18.31
N ALA A 497 26.89 -9.85 19.04
CA ALA A 497 25.60 -10.49 19.35
C ALA A 497 24.74 -9.72 20.36
N ASP A 498 25.33 -8.83 21.18
CA ASP A 498 24.60 -7.89 22.03
C ASP A 498 24.08 -6.67 21.24
N LYS A 499 24.75 -6.31 20.12
CA LYS A 499 24.42 -5.16 19.24
C LYS A 499 23.48 -5.49 18.10
N LEU A 500 23.30 -6.76 17.72
CA LEU A 500 22.40 -7.18 16.64
C LEU A 500 21.07 -7.70 17.19
N ARG A 501 19.94 -7.20 16.67
CA ARG A 501 18.60 -7.74 16.97
C ARG A 501 17.84 -7.98 15.67
N VAL A 502 17.22 -9.15 15.52
CA VAL A 502 16.50 -9.54 14.30
C VAL A 502 15.02 -9.63 14.59
N TYR A 503 14.20 -8.97 13.77
CA TYR A 503 12.75 -8.89 13.89
C TYR A 503 12.07 -9.41 12.63
N VAL A 504 11.32 -10.50 12.76
CA VAL A 504 10.41 -11.01 11.72
C VAL A 504 9.11 -10.26 11.85
N LEU A 505 8.70 -9.55 10.79
CA LEU A 505 7.52 -8.69 10.80
C LEU A 505 6.42 -9.33 9.94
N ASP A 506 5.48 -10.04 10.55
CA ASP A 506 4.52 -10.90 9.84
C ASP A 506 3.13 -10.25 9.66
N ASP A 507 2.88 -9.70 8.47
CA ASP A 507 1.56 -9.19 8.04
C ASP A 507 0.54 -10.32 7.74
N GLY A 508 0.91 -11.60 7.91
CA GLY A 508 0.08 -12.78 7.63
C GLY A 508 -0.40 -13.59 8.85
N ASP A 509 0.14 -13.33 10.05
CA ASP A 509 -0.13 -14.06 11.30
C ASP A 509 0.06 -15.58 11.28
N GLN A 510 1.07 -16.07 10.58
CA GLN A 510 1.26 -17.49 10.42
C GLN A 510 1.98 -18.07 11.64
N ALA A 511 1.27 -18.91 12.41
CA ALA A 511 1.84 -19.61 13.57
C ALA A 511 3.16 -20.34 13.22
N ALA A 512 3.25 -20.94 12.04
CA ALA A 512 4.47 -21.58 11.57
C ALA A 512 5.63 -20.60 11.32
N VAL A 513 5.36 -19.34 10.92
CA VAL A 513 6.38 -18.28 10.80
C VAL A 513 6.83 -17.81 12.19
N ARG A 514 5.91 -17.75 13.16
CA ARG A 514 6.21 -17.46 14.57
C ARG A 514 7.13 -18.50 15.20
N ASP A 515 6.85 -19.78 14.97
CA ASP A 515 7.65 -20.88 15.51
C ASP A 515 9.01 -20.98 14.79
N LEU A 516 9.05 -20.70 13.48
CA LEU A 516 10.30 -20.59 12.72
C LEU A 516 11.17 -19.41 13.20
N ALA A 517 10.59 -18.23 13.42
CA ALA A 517 11.34 -17.09 13.96
C ALA A 517 11.96 -17.42 15.32
N ARG A 518 11.19 -18.08 16.20
CA ARG A 518 11.65 -18.55 17.52
C ARG A 518 12.77 -19.58 17.43
N SER A 519 12.74 -20.51 16.48
CA SER A 519 13.81 -21.52 16.34
C SER A 519 15.16 -20.93 15.91
N TYR A 520 15.17 -19.73 15.32
CA TYR A 520 16.37 -18.95 15.00
C TYR A 520 16.73 -17.92 16.10
N GLY A 521 15.97 -17.86 17.20
CA GLY A 521 16.15 -16.85 18.24
C GLY A 521 15.76 -15.42 17.82
N PHE A 522 14.99 -15.27 16.75
CA PHE A 522 14.55 -13.97 16.24
C PHE A 522 13.28 -13.51 16.96
N HIS A 523 13.14 -12.19 17.12
CA HIS A 523 11.93 -11.59 17.65
C HIS A 523 10.82 -11.67 16.59
N TYR A 524 9.69 -12.26 16.93
CA TYR A 524 8.50 -12.26 16.07
C TYR A 524 7.61 -11.06 16.43
N MET A 525 7.24 -10.29 15.42
CA MET A 525 6.37 -9.13 15.51
C MET A 525 5.19 -9.28 14.58
N VAL A 526 4.02 -8.97 15.13
CA VAL A 526 2.73 -8.89 14.47
C VAL A 526 2.12 -7.58 14.93
N ARG A 527 1.56 -6.82 13.98
CA ARG A 527 0.84 -5.58 14.27
C ARG A 527 -0.66 -5.76 14.16
N ASP A 528 -1.39 -5.00 14.95
CA ASP A 528 -2.84 -5.12 15.02
C ASP A 528 -3.52 -4.43 13.82
N ASP A 529 -2.92 -3.35 13.29
CA ASP A 529 -3.42 -2.53 12.18
C ASP A 529 -3.24 -3.14 10.77
N ARG A 530 -3.18 -4.47 10.63
CA ARG A 530 -3.04 -5.13 9.31
C ARG A 530 -4.33 -4.97 8.49
N PRO A 531 -4.26 -4.64 7.18
CA PRO A 531 -3.07 -4.46 6.34
C PRO A 531 -2.73 -2.98 6.07
N ARG A 532 -3.00 -2.05 7.01
CA ARG A 532 -2.82 -0.58 6.84
C ARG A 532 -1.43 -0.28 6.30
N LEU A 533 -1.35 0.40 5.16
CA LEU A 533 -0.11 0.74 4.43
C LEU A 533 0.83 -0.44 4.09
N ARG A 534 0.41 -1.69 4.32
CA ARG A 534 1.17 -2.92 4.04
C ARG A 534 2.60 -2.86 4.60
N LYS A 535 3.61 -3.25 3.82
CA LYS A 535 5.04 -3.22 4.20
C LYS A 535 5.46 -1.89 4.87
N ALA A 536 4.99 -0.74 4.40
CA ALA A 536 5.32 0.55 5.01
C ALA A 536 4.77 0.68 6.44
N GLY A 537 3.50 0.31 6.64
CA GLY A 537 2.89 0.26 7.97
C GLY A 537 3.59 -0.73 8.90
N ASN A 538 3.96 -1.90 8.37
CA ASN A 538 4.69 -2.93 9.11
C ASN A 538 6.07 -2.46 9.58
N LEU A 539 6.83 -1.82 8.69
CA LEU A 539 8.13 -1.21 9.00
C LEU A 539 8.00 -0.05 10.00
N ARG A 540 6.95 0.79 9.91
CA ARG A 540 6.68 1.88 10.87
C ARG A 540 6.31 1.33 12.26
N TRP A 541 5.49 0.28 12.32
CA TRP A 541 5.07 -0.37 13.57
C TRP A 541 6.27 -0.97 14.32
N ALA A 542 7.18 -1.61 13.60
CA ALA A 542 8.45 -2.11 14.12
C ALA A 542 9.40 -0.97 14.53
N PHE A 543 9.53 0.07 13.69
CA PHE A 543 10.35 1.25 13.99
C PHE A 543 9.98 1.90 15.32
N ALA A 544 8.69 2.03 15.63
CA ALA A 544 8.20 2.59 16.90
C ALA A 544 8.48 1.71 18.15
N ARG A 545 8.89 0.45 17.98
CA ARG A 545 9.06 -0.56 19.06
C ARG A 545 10.48 -1.09 19.18
N THR A 546 11.43 -0.48 18.48
CA THR A 546 12.83 -0.91 18.36
C THR A 546 13.74 0.31 18.46
N GLN A 547 15.01 0.12 18.82
CA GLN A 547 15.87 1.19 19.34
C GLN A 547 17.30 1.21 18.77
N GLY A 548 17.65 0.33 17.84
CA GLY A 548 18.98 0.30 17.22
C GLY A 548 19.29 1.57 16.44
N GLU A 549 20.49 2.13 16.62
CA GLU A 549 20.97 3.35 15.96
C GLU A 549 20.84 3.28 14.43
N PHE A 550 21.02 2.07 13.90
CA PHE A 550 20.74 1.73 12.51
C PHE A 550 19.74 0.59 12.42
N PHE A 551 19.08 0.48 11.27
CA PHE A 551 18.33 -0.73 10.92
C PHE A 551 18.59 -1.16 9.48
N ALA A 552 18.56 -2.46 9.22
CA ALA A 552 18.67 -3.05 7.89
C ALA A 552 17.32 -3.66 7.47
N ILE A 553 16.97 -3.54 6.19
CA ILE A 553 15.78 -4.20 5.63
C ILE A 553 16.20 -5.23 4.58
N PHE A 554 15.72 -6.46 4.75
CA PHE A 554 15.74 -7.49 3.71
C PHE A 554 14.31 -7.93 3.43
N ASP A 555 13.91 -7.92 2.16
CA ASP A 555 12.71 -8.65 1.73
C ASP A 555 12.89 -10.16 2.01
N ALA A 556 11.77 -10.84 2.25
CA ALA A 556 11.69 -12.24 2.67
C ALA A 556 12.52 -13.24 1.84
N ASP A 557 12.85 -12.93 0.60
CA ASP A 557 13.57 -13.77 -0.36
C ASP A 557 15.06 -13.42 -0.55
N PHE A 558 15.61 -12.43 0.17
CA PHE A 558 17.00 -12.02 0.05
C PHE A 558 17.94 -12.65 1.08
N CYS A 559 18.96 -13.35 0.57
CA CYS A 559 20.01 -13.97 1.37
C CYS A 559 21.27 -13.09 1.41
N PRO A 560 21.60 -12.44 2.55
CA PRO A 560 22.80 -11.62 2.69
C PRO A 560 24.10 -12.43 2.82
N ARG A 561 25.23 -11.75 2.57
CA ARG A 561 26.56 -12.17 2.98
C ARG A 561 26.82 -11.83 4.46
N PRO A 562 27.70 -12.56 5.16
CA PRO A 562 28.13 -12.21 6.52
C PRO A 562 28.64 -10.76 6.67
N ASP A 563 29.41 -10.28 5.70
CA ASP A 563 30.03 -8.94 5.71
C ASP A 563 29.08 -7.79 5.32
N PHE A 564 27.79 -8.06 5.04
CA PHE A 564 26.82 -7.05 4.57
C PHE A 564 26.80 -5.78 5.44
N LEU A 565 26.71 -5.93 6.77
CA LEU A 565 26.64 -4.76 7.66
C LEU A 565 27.97 -4.02 7.75
N LYS A 566 29.11 -4.72 7.72
CA LYS A 566 30.45 -4.11 7.77
C LYS A 566 30.73 -3.25 6.54
N GLU A 567 30.26 -3.65 5.36
CA GLU A 567 30.43 -2.86 4.13
C GLU A 567 29.47 -1.66 4.05
N LEU A 568 28.31 -1.67 4.72
CA LEU A 568 27.31 -0.59 4.60
C LEU A 568 27.27 0.39 5.79
N VAL A 569 27.47 -0.07 7.03
CA VAL A 569 27.41 0.79 8.22
C VAL A 569 28.54 1.83 8.23
N VAL A 570 29.73 1.47 7.75
CA VAL A 570 30.89 2.38 7.70
C VAL A 570 30.64 3.64 6.88
N GLU A 571 29.78 3.59 5.85
CA GLU A 571 29.39 4.75 5.05
C GLU A 571 28.51 5.74 5.83
N HIS A 572 27.83 5.28 6.89
CA HIS A 572 27.16 6.15 7.87
C HIS A 572 28.14 6.67 8.93
N LEU A 573 29.13 5.89 9.35
CA LEU A 573 30.14 6.34 10.33
C LEU A 573 31.05 7.43 9.74
N ALA A 574 31.34 7.34 8.44
CA ALA A 574 32.13 8.33 7.71
C ALA A 574 31.38 9.64 7.37
N ASP A 575 30.05 9.68 7.46
CA ASP A 575 29.24 10.84 7.07
C ASP A 575 27.92 10.85 7.85
N ASP A 576 27.85 11.69 8.89
CA ASP A 576 26.71 11.82 9.79
C ASP A 576 25.40 12.11 9.05
N LYS A 577 25.46 12.87 7.94
CA LYS A 577 24.31 13.18 7.06
C LYS A 577 23.86 12.03 6.16
N THR A 578 24.48 10.85 6.21
CA THR A 578 23.97 9.67 5.50
C THR A 578 22.79 9.07 6.25
N ALA A 579 21.61 9.12 5.62
CA ALA A 579 20.36 8.55 6.12
C ALA A 579 20.16 7.10 5.65
N ILE A 580 20.57 6.78 4.43
CA ILE A 580 20.38 5.45 3.82
C ILE A 580 21.62 5.08 3.02
N VAL A 581 22.12 3.85 3.19
CA VAL A 581 23.14 3.24 2.33
C VAL A 581 22.52 2.03 1.63
N GLN A 582 22.37 2.13 0.31
CA GLN A 582 21.75 1.12 -0.54
C GLN A 582 22.83 0.24 -1.22
N SER A 583 22.64 -1.08 -1.21
CA SER A 583 23.41 -2.01 -2.06
C SER A 583 22.54 -2.61 -3.19
N PRO A 584 23.13 -3.18 -4.24
CA PRO A 584 22.42 -3.91 -5.29
C PRO A 584 21.41 -4.95 -4.79
N GLN A 585 20.29 -5.09 -5.52
CA GLN A 585 19.56 -6.36 -5.54
C GLN A 585 20.20 -7.24 -6.62
N PHE A 586 20.95 -8.25 -6.19
CA PHE A 586 21.60 -9.18 -7.10
C PHE A 586 20.72 -10.42 -7.31
N PHE A 587 20.69 -10.91 -8.55
CA PHE A 587 19.93 -12.07 -8.97
C PHE A 587 20.83 -12.97 -9.81
N ARG A 588 20.95 -14.25 -9.44
CA ARG A 588 21.64 -15.23 -10.29
C ARG A 588 20.70 -15.68 -11.42
N VAL A 589 21.30 -15.91 -12.58
CA VAL A 589 20.61 -16.46 -13.75
C VAL A 589 21.19 -17.82 -14.07
N THR A 590 20.38 -18.87 -13.94
CA THR A 590 20.72 -20.27 -14.13
C THR A 590 19.77 -20.93 -15.13
N ASP A 591 20.14 -22.10 -15.68
CA ASP A 591 19.40 -22.70 -16.81
C ASP A 591 18.18 -23.54 -16.38
N ASP A 592 18.05 -23.78 -15.07
CA ASP A 592 16.93 -24.45 -14.38
C ASP A 592 15.79 -23.49 -13.99
N GLN A 593 16.05 -22.17 -14.00
CA GLN A 593 15.04 -21.12 -13.79
C GLN A 593 14.07 -20.97 -14.96
N THR A 594 12.88 -20.42 -14.70
CA THR A 594 11.93 -20.03 -15.74
C THR A 594 12.52 -19.01 -16.72
N TRP A 595 11.99 -18.94 -17.94
CA TRP A 595 12.37 -17.89 -18.89
C TRP A 595 12.11 -16.47 -18.32
N VAL A 596 11.16 -16.33 -17.40
CA VAL A 596 10.84 -15.04 -16.75
C VAL A 596 11.91 -14.66 -15.75
N GLU A 597 12.36 -15.58 -14.88
CA GLU A 597 13.46 -15.36 -13.93
C GLU A 597 14.76 -15.01 -14.67
N GLN A 598 15.11 -15.81 -15.68
CA GLN A 598 16.30 -15.58 -16.50
C GLN A 598 16.29 -14.21 -17.18
N GLY A 599 15.13 -13.79 -17.70
CA GLY A 599 14.95 -12.47 -18.30
C GLY A 599 15.00 -11.35 -17.26
N ALA A 600 14.26 -11.50 -16.16
CA ALA A 600 14.08 -10.49 -15.13
C ALA A 600 15.40 -10.10 -14.47
N GLY A 601 16.20 -11.07 -14.02
CA GLY A 601 17.48 -10.79 -13.34
C GLY A 601 18.43 -9.96 -14.23
N ALA A 602 18.52 -10.32 -15.52
CA ALA A 602 19.34 -9.59 -16.48
C ALA A 602 18.82 -8.16 -16.79
N THR A 603 17.50 -7.89 -16.73
CA THR A 603 16.99 -6.52 -16.91
C THR A 603 17.43 -5.56 -15.80
N GLN A 604 17.62 -6.04 -14.57
CA GLN A 604 17.96 -5.20 -13.42
C GLN A 604 19.43 -4.75 -13.40
N GLU A 605 20.30 -5.46 -14.13
CA GLU A 605 21.74 -5.19 -14.13
C GLU A 605 22.09 -3.78 -14.64
N LEU A 606 21.38 -3.25 -15.65
CA LEU A 606 21.57 -1.87 -16.11
C LEU A 606 21.30 -0.85 -14.99
N PHE A 607 20.26 -1.09 -14.19
CA PHE A 607 19.88 -0.19 -13.10
C PHE A 607 20.95 -0.19 -11.99
N TYR A 608 21.30 -1.36 -11.47
CA TYR A 608 22.23 -1.47 -10.34
C TYR A 608 23.70 -1.21 -10.73
N ARG A 609 24.13 -1.61 -11.94
CA ARG A 609 25.54 -1.49 -12.35
C ARG A 609 25.88 -0.18 -13.05
N VAL A 610 24.89 0.60 -13.50
CA VAL A 610 25.11 1.88 -14.19
C VAL A 610 24.26 3.00 -13.61
N VAL A 611 22.93 2.85 -13.59
CA VAL A 611 22.03 3.97 -13.24
C VAL A 611 22.22 4.43 -11.80
N GLN A 612 22.25 3.50 -10.83
CA GLN A 612 22.46 3.84 -9.41
C GLN A 612 23.87 4.39 -9.14
N VAL A 613 24.91 3.82 -9.75
CA VAL A 613 26.30 4.33 -9.64
C VAL A 613 26.40 5.77 -10.14
N ASN A 614 25.75 6.08 -11.26
CA ASN A 614 25.74 7.43 -11.84
C ASN A 614 24.89 8.40 -11.00
N ARG A 615 23.70 7.96 -10.54
CA ARG A 615 22.83 8.71 -9.61
C ARG A 615 23.56 9.09 -8.33
N ASN A 616 24.38 8.20 -7.78
CA ASN A 616 25.14 8.44 -6.56
C ASN A 616 26.09 9.64 -6.69
N ARG A 617 26.73 9.84 -7.84
CA ARG A 617 27.58 11.03 -8.10
C ARG A 617 26.80 12.34 -8.02
N TRP A 618 25.52 12.32 -8.39
CA TRP A 618 24.61 13.46 -8.34
C TRP A 618 23.84 13.57 -7.02
N GLY A 619 24.16 12.75 -6.00
CA GLY A 619 23.41 12.68 -4.73
C GLY A 619 21.96 12.24 -4.92
N ALA A 620 21.66 11.49 -6.00
CA ALA A 620 20.32 11.19 -6.48
C ALA A 620 19.99 9.68 -6.47
N SER A 621 20.71 8.91 -5.65
CA SER A 621 20.50 7.48 -5.42
C SER A 621 19.07 7.20 -4.96
N ILE A 622 18.49 6.09 -5.42
CA ILE A 622 17.15 5.64 -5.01
C ILE A 622 17.30 4.55 -3.95
N CYS A 623 16.52 4.65 -2.87
CA CYS A 623 16.25 3.51 -1.99
C CYS A 623 15.24 2.57 -2.67
N VAL A 624 15.52 1.26 -2.69
CA VAL A 624 14.71 0.23 -3.38
C VAL A 624 14.14 -0.83 -2.41
N GLY A 625 13.99 -0.47 -1.13
CA GLY A 625 13.15 -1.18 -0.16
C GLY A 625 13.74 -2.46 0.45
N SER A 626 14.85 -2.96 -0.07
CA SER A 626 15.59 -4.12 0.44
C SER A 626 17.09 -3.92 0.17
N ASN A 627 17.94 -4.67 0.87
CA ASN A 627 19.40 -4.62 0.79
C ASN A 627 19.97 -3.23 1.12
N ALA A 628 19.39 -2.56 2.11
CA ALA A 628 19.81 -1.23 2.56
C ALA A 628 19.89 -1.14 4.08
N VAL A 629 20.82 -0.31 4.56
CA VAL A 629 20.93 0.13 5.95
C VAL A 629 20.44 1.57 6.06
N TYR A 630 19.75 1.87 7.15
CA TYR A 630 19.09 3.15 7.43
C TYR A 630 19.55 3.66 8.79
N ARG A 631 19.82 4.97 8.93
CA ARG A 631 20.06 5.63 10.21
C ARG A 631 18.73 5.96 10.87
N ARG A 632 18.49 5.49 12.10
CA ARG A 632 17.23 5.73 12.83
C ARG A 632 16.91 7.22 12.98
N ALA A 633 17.86 7.99 13.49
CA ALA A 633 17.72 9.45 13.70
C ALA A 633 17.35 10.24 12.43
N ALA A 634 17.67 9.74 11.23
CA ALA A 634 17.28 10.42 9.98
C ALA A 634 15.80 10.25 9.62
N LEU A 635 15.12 9.28 10.22
CA LEU A 635 13.73 8.91 9.94
C LEU A 635 12.80 9.06 11.16
N GLU A 636 13.36 9.43 12.31
CA GLU A 636 12.64 9.57 13.58
C GLU A 636 11.55 10.66 13.52
N GLU A 637 11.88 11.86 13.02
CA GLU A 637 10.94 12.98 12.80
C GLU A 637 9.70 12.61 11.97
N VAL A 638 9.80 11.59 11.12
CA VAL A 638 8.72 11.14 10.23
C VAL A 638 8.12 9.81 10.66
N GLY A 639 8.55 9.21 11.77
CA GLY A 639 8.06 7.94 12.29
C GLY A 639 8.52 6.69 11.51
N GLY A 640 9.67 6.75 10.84
CA GLY A 640 10.26 5.64 10.09
C GLY A 640 10.15 5.79 8.57
N THR A 641 9.73 4.73 7.87
CA THR A 641 9.55 4.77 6.40
C THR A 641 8.34 5.61 6.00
N ALA A 642 8.32 6.10 4.75
CA ALA A 642 7.28 6.97 4.24
C ALA A 642 5.88 6.38 4.37
N GLU A 643 4.91 7.21 4.77
CA GLU A 643 3.54 6.79 5.05
C GLU A 643 2.71 6.65 3.75
N ILE A 644 3.02 5.61 2.96
CA ILE A 644 2.37 5.31 1.67
C ILE A 644 2.21 3.80 1.46
N GLY A 645 1.04 3.36 0.97
CA GLY A 645 0.71 1.94 0.81
C GLY A 645 1.38 1.20 -0.37
N PHE A 646 2.28 1.86 -1.11
CA PHE A 646 3.08 1.27 -2.18
C PHE A 646 4.33 2.12 -2.46
N SER A 647 5.46 1.46 -2.78
CA SER A 647 6.72 2.14 -3.13
C SER A 647 7.16 3.15 -2.06
N GLU A 648 7.06 2.73 -0.80
CA GLU A 648 7.52 3.47 0.37
C GLU A 648 9.02 3.74 0.31
N ASP A 649 9.77 2.87 -0.36
CA ASP A 649 11.21 2.93 -0.57
C ASP A 649 11.68 4.23 -1.26
N VAL A 650 11.20 4.50 -2.47
CA VAL A 650 11.58 5.69 -3.24
C VAL A 650 11.06 6.97 -2.57
N HIS A 651 9.91 6.89 -1.89
CA HIS A 651 9.35 8.00 -1.12
C HIS A 651 10.17 8.29 0.16
N THR A 652 10.66 7.26 0.86
CA THR A 652 11.54 7.39 2.04
C THR A 652 12.88 8.01 1.64
N GLY A 653 13.49 7.50 0.56
CA GLY A 653 14.74 8.05 0.02
C GLY A 653 14.59 9.51 -0.42
N PHE A 654 13.51 9.85 -1.13
CA PHE A 654 13.20 11.23 -1.51
C PHE A 654 12.98 12.13 -0.27
N GLY A 655 12.17 11.72 0.69
CA GLY A 655 11.86 12.50 1.89
C GLY A 655 13.02 12.65 2.87
N ALA A 656 14.02 11.78 2.81
CA ALA A 656 15.31 11.98 3.48
C ALA A 656 16.13 13.08 2.77
N VAL A 657 16.24 13.03 1.44
CA VAL A 657 16.99 14.04 0.67
C VAL A 657 16.35 15.42 0.73
N ASP A 658 15.01 15.50 0.75
CA ASP A 658 14.29 16.77 0.89
C ASP A 658 14.53 17.44 2.26
N ARG A 659 14.77 16.66 3.31
CA ARG A 659 15.20 17.13 4.64
C ARG A 659 16.72 17.31 4.78
N GLY A 660 17.46 17.32 3.67
CA GLY A 660 18.91 17.59 3.65
C GLY A 660 19.81 16.41 3.98
N TRP A 661 19.27 15.20 4.12
CA TRP A 661 20.06 13.98 4.29
C TRP A 661 20.57 13.43 2.94
N LYS A 662 21.48 12.46 3.01
CA LYS A 662 22.07 11.78 1.85
C LYS A 662 21.59 10.33 1.76
N VAL A 663 21.31 9.89 0.53
CA VAL A 663 21.17 8.47 0.17
C VAL A 663 22.42 8.07 -0.61
N LYS A 664 23.24 7.18 -0.06
CA LYS A 664 24.44 6.64 -0.70
C LYS A 664 24.15 5.30 -1.37
N TYR A 665 24.95 4.95 -2.37
CA TYR A 665 24.90 3.66 -3.06
C TYR A 665 26.29 3.02 -3.11
N VAL A 666 26.38 1.77 -2.65
CA VAL A 666 27.58 0.93 -2.64
C VAL A 666 27.37 -0.21 -3.64
N PRO A 667 28.07 -0.25 -4.79
CA PRO A 667 27.82 -1.21 -5.88
C PRO A 667 28.45 -2.60 -5.64
N LEU A 668 28.35 -3.10 -4.40
CA LEU A 668 28.81 -4.43 -4.01
C LEU A 668 27.60 -5.37 -3.92
N CYS A 669 27.68 -6.56 -4.53
CA CYS A 669 26.59 -7.53 -4.45
C CYS A 669 26.63 -8.21 -3.06
N LEU A 670 25.89 -7.67 -2.09
CA LEU A 670 25.92 -8.13 -0.70
C LEU A 670 24.74 -9.03 -0.31
N ALA A 671 23.69 -9.14 -1.13
CA ALA A 671 22.61 -10.11 -0.96
C ALA A 671 22.01 -10.57 -2.30
N THR A 672 21.62 -11.84 -2.39
CA THR A 672 20.97 -12.44 -3.58
C THR A 672 19.49 -12.68 -3.31
N GLY A 673 18.60 -12.27 -4.21
CA GLY A 673 17.16 -12.53 -4.14
C GLY A 673 16.63 -13.48 -5.22
N ILE A 674 15.31 -13.67 -5.26
CA ILE A 674 14.60 -14.46 -6.28
C ILE A 674 13.91 -13.52 -7.28
N CYS A 675 13.82 -13.92 -8.55
CA CYS A 675 13.07 -13.17 -9.56
C CYS A 675 11.62 -13.68 -9.69
N PRO A 676 10.66 -12.86 -10.16
CA PRO A 676 9.30 -13.35 -10.41
C PRO A 676 9.27 -14.44 -11.49
N ASN A 677 8.84 -15.64 -11.11
CA ASN A 677 8.78 -16.83 -11.98
C ASN A 677 7.58 -16.89 -12.96
N THR A 678 6.70 -15.88 -12.97
CA THR A 678 5.60 -15.83 -13.95
C THR A 678 5.50 -14.46 -14.63
N PRO A 679 5.00 -14.39 -15.88
CA PRO A 679 4.84 -13.11 -16.56
C PRO A 679 3.83 -12.20 -15.86
N ARG A 680 2.91 -12.76 -15.06
CA ARG A 680 1.91 -12.00 -14.29
C ARG A 680 2.54 -11.35 -13.05
N SER A 681 3.32 -12.11 -12.27
CA SER A 681 4.04 -11.58 -11.11
C SER A 681 5.09 -10.55 -11.54
N PHE A 682 5.83 -10.82 -12.62
CA PHE A 682 6.75 -9.85 -13.23
C PHE A 682 6.04 -8.56 -13.68
N PHE A 683 4.94 -8.66 -14.45
CA PHE A 683 4.13 -7.50 -14.85
C PHE A 683 3.68 -6.68 -13.64
N SER A 684 3.18 -7.34 -12.59
CA SER A 684 2.72 -6.67 -11.37
C SER A 684 3.86 -5.98 -10.61
N GLN A 685 5.06 -6.56 -10.58
CA GLN A 685 6.24 -5.92 -9.98
C GLN A 685 6.66 -4.67 -10.77
N GLN A 686 6.86 -4.80 -12.08
CA GLN A 686 7.28 -3.68 -12.95
C GLN A 686 6.25 -2.52 -12.95
N MET A 687 4.95 -2.85 -12.92
CA MET A 687 3.88 -1.86 -12.81
C MET A 687 3.93 -1.09 -11.48
N ARG A 688 4.24 -1.75 -10.36
CA ARG A 688 4.38 -1.09 -9.05
C ARG A 688 5.53 -0.08 -9.04
N TRP A 689 6.72 -0.48 -9.51
CA TRP A 689 7.91 0.39 -9.54
C TRP A 689 7.73 1.63 -10.43
N ALA A 690 7.20 1.44 -11.64
CA ALA A 690 6.86 2.55 -12.53
C ALA A 690 5.79 3.46 -11.90
N ARG A 691 4.80 2.89 -11.19
CA ARG A 691 3.77 3.67 -10.52
C ARG A 691 4.31 4.51 -9.37
N GLY A 692 5.16 3.97 -8.49
CA GLY A 692 5.79 4.75 -7.41
C GLY A 692 6.52 5.97 -7.96
N SER A 693 7.34 5.75 -9.00
CA SER A 693 8.06 6.82 -9.69
C SER A 693 7.12 7.87 -10.33
N THR A 694 6.12 7.44 -11.10
CA THR A 694 5.15 8.37 -11.73
C THR A 694 4.33 9.14 -10.71
N THR A 695 3.99 8.53 -9.56
CA THR A 695 3.27 9.18 -8.46
C THR A 695 4.10 10.31 -7.88
N LEU A 696 5.33 10.03 -7.44
CA LEU A 696 6.24 11.00 -6.86
C LEU A 696 6.45 12.24 -7.77
N LEU A 697 6.86 12.01 -9.02
CA LEU A 697 7.19 13.09 -9.97
C LEU A 697 5.98 13.93 -10.44
N THR A 698 4.76 13.49 -10.19
CA THR A 698 3.53 14.25 -10.51
C THR A 698 2.92 14.93 -9.28
N THR A 699 3.56 14.84 -8.11
CA THR A 699 3.18 15.66 -6.94
C THR A 699 3.75 17.08 -7.06
N LYS A 700 3.04 18.08 -6.53
CA LYS A 700 3.60 19.45 -6.39
C LYS A 700 4.85 19.45 -5.50
N HIS A 701 4.83 18.62 -4.45
CA HIS A 701 5.90 18.51 -3.45
C HIS A 701 7.26 18.20 -4.08
N PHE A 702 7.35 17.24 -5.00
CA PHE A 702 8.60 16.93 -5.72
C PHE A 702 9.22 18.13 -6.47
N TRP A 703 8.40 19.04 -7.00
CA TRP A 703 8.93 20.19 -7.76
C TRP A 703 9.37 21.34 -6.85
N VAL A 704 8.71 21.54 -5.70
CA VAL A 704 9.07 22.56 -4.70
C VAL A 704 10.08 22.08 -3.64
N SER A 705 10.43 20.79 -3.65
CA SER A 705 11.40 20.18 -2.74
C SER A 705 12.79 20.82 -2.80
N ASN A 706 13.58 20.67 -1.73
CA ASN A 706 14.97 21.12 -1.59
C ASN A 706 15.96 20.36 -2.48
N LEU A 707 15.54 19.30 -3.19
CA LEU A 707 16.38 18.62 -4.17
C LEU A 707 16.95 19.61 -5.21
N THR A 708 18.26 19.50 -5.45
CA THR A 708 18.98 20.23 -6.49
C THR A 708 18.39 19.95 -7.87
N PHE A 709 18.65 20.87 -8.82
CA PHE A 709 18.29 20.68 -10.23
C PHE A 709 18.78 19.33 -10.78
N MET A 710 20.03 18.93 -10.50
CA MET A 710 20.60 17.67 -10.98
C MET A 710 19.93 16.44 -10.36
N GLN A 711 19.55 16.48 -9.08
CA GLN A 711 18.76 15.41 -8.47
C GLN A 711 17.38 15.30 -9.15
N LYS A 712 16.68 16.43 -9.36
CA LYS A 712 15.38 16.45 -10.06
C LYS A 712 15.50 15.91 -11.49
N VAL A 713 16.56 16.25 -12.23
CA VAL A 713 16.85 15.70 -13.56
C VAL A 713 17.10 14.18 -13.52
N CYS A 714 17.81 13.66 -12.52
CA CYS A 714 18.00 12.22 -12.34
C CYS A 714 16.68 11.47 -12.11
N TYR A 715 15.80 12.00 -11.26
CA TYR A 715 14.44 11.45 -11.08
C TYR A 715 13.62 11.51 -12.38
N LEU A 716 13.64 12.65 -13.09
CA LEU A 716 12.95 12.84 -14.37
C LEU A 716 13.42 11.85 -15.44
N CYS A 717 14.72 11.55 -15.50
CA CYS A 717 15.28 10.54 -16.40
C CYS A 717 14.62 9.16 -16.22
N GLY A 718 14.23 8.78 -15.00
CA GLY A 718 13.50 7.54 -14.72
C GLY A 718 12.09 7.54 -15.31
N LEU A 719 11.35 8.64 -15.12
CA LEU A 719 10.01 8.83 -15.68
C LEU A 719 10.02 8.80 -17.23
N LEU A 720 11.03 9.47 -17.82
CA LEU A 720 11.21 9.49 -19.27
C LEU A 720 11.55 8.11 -19.83
N TYR A 721 12.34 7.29 -19.11
CA TYR A 721 12.61 5.90 -19.48
C TYR A 721 11.32 5.05 -19.51
N TYR A 722 10.50 5.08 -18.47
CA TYR A 722 9.22 4.34 -18.45
C TYR A 722 8.31 4.74 -19.62
N SER A 723 8.28 6.04 -19.95
CA SER A 723 7.49 6.58 -21.06
C SER A 723 8.07 6.19 -22.43
N ALA A 724 9.39 6.23 -22.61
CA ALA A 724 10.05 5.82 -23.86
C ALA A 724 9.85 4.32 -24.15
N VAL A 725 10.00 3.47 -23.14
CA VAL A 725 9.84 2.00 -23.27
C VAL A 725 8.37 1.61 -23.52
N SER A 726 7.41 2.27 -22.86
CA SER A 726 5.99 2.00 -23.07
C SER A 726 5.45 2.51 -24.40
N LEU A 727 5.89 3.67 -24.88
CA LEU A 727 5.51 4.18 -26.21
C LEU A 727 6.23 3.44 -27.35
N GLY A 728 7.48 3.02 -27.15
CA GLY A 728 8.33 2.40 -28.17
C GLY A 728 7.71 1.16 -28.83
N ILE A 729 6.96 0.33 -28.09
CA ILE A 729 6.31 -0.88 -28.62
C ILE A 729 5.16 -0.56 -29.60
N PHE A 730 4.54 0.62 -29.49
CA PHE A 730 3.48 1.08 -30.40
C PHE A 730 4.02 1.94 -31.54
N VAL A 731 5.04 2.76 -31.29
CA VAL A 731 5.47 3.74 -32.28
C VAL A 731 6.49 3.16 -33.26
N SER A 732 7.35 2.20 -32.83
CA SER A 732 8.38 1.60 -33.70
C SER A 732 7.87 0.83 -34.94
N PRO A 733 6.72 0.13 -34.96
CA PRO A 733 6.24 -0.57 -36.17
C PRO A 733 5.59 0.33 -37.22
N ILE A 734 5.30 1.60 -36.87
CA ILE A 734 4.49 2.52 -37.70
C ILE A 734 5.23 3.00 -38.96
N PRO A 735 6.48 3.50 -38.91
CA PRO A 735 7.12 4.17 -40.06
C PRO A 735 7.18 3.33 -41.33
N GLY A 736 7.64 2.07 -41.23
CA GLY A 736 7.78 1.20 -42.40
C GLY A 736 6.44 0.92 -43.07
N THR A 737 5.41 0.65 -42.26
CA THR A 737 4.04 0.37 -42.73
C THR A 737 3.42 1.58 -43.43
N LEU A 738 3.49 2.77 -42.81
CA LEU A 738 2.93 3.99 -43.38
C LEU A 738 3.71 4.48 -44.61
N LEU A 739 5.05 4.36 -44.61
CA LEU A 739 5.85 4.73 -45.78
C LEU A 739 5.51 3.84 -46.98
N LEU A 740 5.34 2.53 -46.78
CA LEU A 740 4.91 1.60 -47.84
C LEU A 740 3.48 1.88 -48.34
N PHE A 741 2.56 2.30 -47.46
CA PHE A 741 1.20 2.66 -47.84
C PHE A 741 1.09 3.99 -48.59
N PHE A 742 1.74 5.06 -48.14
CA PHE A 742 1.48 6.41 -48.65
C PHE A 742 2.61 7.00 -49.51
N ARG A 743 3.85 6.50 -49.40
CA ARG A 743 5.04 7.01 -50.12
C ARG A 743 5.95 5.85 -50.60
N PRO A 744 5.41 4.88 -51.36
CA PRO A 744 6.14 3.68 -51.79
C PRO A 744 7.39 3.98 -52.62
N GLU A 745 7.43 5.12 -53.31
CA GLU A 745 8.56 5.55 -54.12
C GLU A 745 9.81 5.85 -53.26
N TRP A 746 9.61 6.23 -51.98
CA TRP A 746 10.66 6.39 -50.97
C TRP A 746 10.95 5.10 -50.19
N PHE A 747 10.09 4.09 -50.29
CA PHE A 747 10.27 2.82 -49.56
C PHE A 747 11.28 1.92 -50.28
N LYS A 748 12.47 1.73 -49.68
CA LYS A 748 13.56 0.91 -50.24
C LYS A 748 14.10 -0.04 -49.17
N TYR A 749 14.70 -1.16 -49.60
CA TYR A 749 15.21 -2.20 -48.67
C TYR A 749 16.25 -1.63 -47.69
N TYR A 750 17.06 -0.68 -48.15
CA TYR A 750 18.11 -0.06 -47.34
C TYR A 750 17.58 0.95 -46.31
N ASN A 751 16.30 1.35 -46.33
CA ASN A 751 15.77 2.26 -45.32
C ASN A 751 15.81 1.65 -43.91
N LEU A 752 15.71 0.32 -43.81
CA LEU A 752 15.84 -0.38 -42.53
C LEU A 752 17.29 -0.49 -42.04
N ALA A 753 18.29 -0.03 -42.82
CA ALA A 753 19.67 0.06 -42.34
C ALA A 753 19.81 1.00 -41.13
N PHE A 754 18.99 2.04 -41.03
CA PHE A 754 18.92 2.92 -39.85
C PHE A 754 18.51 2.19 -38.55
N ALA A 755 17.85 1.04 -38.65
CA ALA A 755 17.48 0.22 -37.49
C ALA A 755 18.54 -0.85 -37.13
N ILE A 756 19.42 -1.23 -38.05
CA ILE A 756 20.41 -2.30 -37.84
C ILE A 756 21.32 -2.01 -36.63
N PRO A 757 21.90 -0.80 -36.46
CA PRO A 757 22.70 -0.48 -35.27
C PRO A 757 21.95 -0.71 -33.95
N SER A 758 20.65 -0.41 -33.89
CA SER A 758 19.83 -0.60 -32.69
C SER A 758 19.46 -2.07 -32.43
N LEU A 759 19.23 -2.85 -33.49
CA LEU A 759 19.05 -4.30 -33.36
C LEU A 759 20.33 -4.99 -32.86
N VAL A 760 21.49 -4.61 -33.39
CA VAL A 760 22.81 -5.08 -32.92
C VAL A 760 23.09 -4.63 -31.48
N TYR A 761 22.78 -3.38 -31.15
CA TYR A 761 22.97 -2.84 -29.80
C TYR A 761 22.13 -3.60 -28.75
N GLY A 762 20.83 -3.74 -28.99
CA GLY A 762 19.91 -4.43 -28.08
C GLY A 762 20.11 -5.95 -27.98
N SER A 763 20.56 -6.60 -29.05
CA SER A 763 20.63 -8.08 -29.10
C SER A 763 22.03 -8.64 -28.84
N LEU A 764 23.10 -7.92 -29.21
CA LEU A 764 24.48 -8.40 -29.15
C LEU A 764 25.33 -7.59 -28.16
N LEU A 765 25.34 -6.26 -28.24
CA LEU A 765 26.23 -5.46 -27.38
C LEU A 765 25.83 -5.53 -25.91
N PHE A 766 24.54 -5.51 -25.59
CA PHE A 766 24.07 -5.78 -24.23
C PHE A 766 24.49 -7.17 -23.72
N ARG A 767 24.58 -8.19 -24.60
CA ARG A 767 25.02 -9.54 -24.23
C ARG A 767 26.51 -9.63 -23.90
N PHE A 768 27.36 -8.83 -24.54
CA PHE A 768 28.78 -8.72 -24.18
C PHE A 768 29.02 -7.80 -22.97
N TRP A 769 28.10 -6.87 -22.70
CA TRP A 769 28.21 -5.91 -21.60
C TRP A 769 27.65 -6.45 -20.26
N ALA A 770 26.60 -7.28 -20.28
CA ALA A 770 26.00 -7.90 -19.10
C ALA A 770 26.94 -8.91 -18.41
N LYS A 771 26.82 -9.04 -17.08
CA LYS A 771 27.42 -10.13 -16.28
C LYS A 771 26.40 -11.22 -15.96
N ALA A 772 25.09 -10.95 -16.12
CA ALA A 772 24.05 -11.96 -16.18
C ALA A 772 23.98 -12.60 -17.59
N LYS A 773 23.44 -13.82 -17.70
CA LYS A 773 23.19 -14.46 -19.01
C LYS A 773 22.10 -13.69 -19.77
N TYR A 774 22.49 -12.83 -20.71
CA TYR A 774 21.57 -11.99 -21.48
C TYR A 774 21.14 -12.69 -22.78
N GLY A 775 19.97 -13.32 -22.80
CA GLY A 775 19.40 -14.03 -23.95
C GLY A 775 18.07 -13.44 -24.46
N PHE A 776 17.41 -14.11 -25.41
CA PHE A 776 16.09 -13.68 -25.93
C PHE A 776 14.99 -13.61 -24.85
N ASN A 777 15.12 -14.38 -23.77
CA ASN A 777 14.28 -14.29 -22.57
C ASN A 777 14.20 -12.84 -22.03
N VAL A 778 15.27 -12.05 -22.15
CA VAL A 778 15.26 -10.62 -21.80
C VAL A 778 14.31 -9.83 -22.71
N GLN A 779 14.34 -10.06 -24.02
CA GLN A 779 13.45 -9.40 -24.97
C GLN A 779 11.98 -9.77 -24.71
N HIS A 780 11.70 -11.04 -24.38
CA HIS A 780 10.35 -11.49 -24.02
C HIS A 780 9.82 -10.80 -22.75
N VAL A 781 10.62 -10.69 -21.68
CA VAL A 781 10.18 -9.94 -20.48
C VAL A 781 10.11 -8.44 -20.72
N MET A 782 10.96 -7.86 -21.58
CA MET A 782 10.88 -6.44 -21.94
C MET A 782 9.57 -6.08 -22.63
N VAL A 783 8.96 -6.97 -23.43
CA VAL A 783 7.59 -6.75 -23.94
C VAL A 783 6.60 -6.64 -22.77
N VAL A 784 6.64 -7.59 -21.82
CA VAL A 784 5.77 -7.56 -20.61
C VAL A 784 5.97 -6.27 -19.80
N GLN A 785 7.22 -5.83 -19.67
CA GLN A 785 7.63 -4.60 -18.99
C GLN A 785 7.06 -3.35 -19.68
N SER A 786 7.12 -3.23 -21.00
CA SER A 786 6.51 -2.10 -21.75
C SER A 786 5.01 -1.95 -21.48
N TYR A 787 4.26 -3.05 -21.43
CA TYR A 787 2.83 -3.01 -21.10
C TYR A 787 2.55 -2.73 -19.62
N ALA A 788 3.44 -3.15 -18.71
CA ALA A 788 3.36 -2.81 -17.29
C ALA A 788 3.58 -1.30 -17.07
N TYR A 789 4.57 -0.72 -17.74
CA TYR A 789 4.85 0.73 -17.74
C TYR A 789 3.71 1.53 -18.36
N LEU A 790 3.16 1.09 -19.50
CA LEU A 790 1.96 1.71 -20.08
C LEU A 790 0.80 1.72 -19.07
N THR A 791 0.59 0.61 -18.36
CA THR A 791 -0.48 0.51 -17.36
C THR A 791 -0.27 1.50 -16.23
N ALA A 792 0.95 1.62 -15.69
CA ALA A 792 1.27 2.59 -14.63
C ALA A 792 1.04 4.04 -15.08
N ILE A 793 1.54 4.41 -16.27
CA ILE A 793 1.38 5.75 -16.84
C ILE A 793 -0.09 6.06 -17.13
N LYS A 794 -0.80 5.14 -17.79
CA LYS A 794 -2.23 5.25 -18.09
C LYS A 794 -3.04 5.42 -16.80
N ASP A 795 -2.85 4.53 -15.82
CA ASP A 795 -3.58 4.60 -14.56
C ASP A 795 -3.29 5.92 -13.83
N ARG A 796 -2.06 6.45 -13.89
CA ARG A 796 -1.75 7.77 -13.31
C ARG A 796 -2.41 8.92 -14.06
N LEU A 797 -2.41 8.91 -15.39
CA LEU A 797 -3.06 9.94 -16.22
C LEU A 797 -4.58 10.00 -16.03
N PHE A 798 -5.22 8.85 -15.77
CA PHE A 798 -6.66 8.75 -15.53
C PHE A 798 -7.04 8.69 -14.03
N GLY A 799 -6.11 8.95 -13.10
CA GLY A 799 -6.40 8.97 -11.66
C GLY A 799 -6.82 7.62 -11.05
N ILE A 800 -6.57 6.50 -11.72
CA ILE A 800 -7.00 5.16 -11.27
C ILE A 800 -6.06 4.66 -10.17
N GLU A 801 -6.58 4.42 -8.97
CA GLU A 801 -5.87 3.92 -7.78
C GLU A 801 -5.21 2.52 -7.99
N LEU A 802 -4.24 2.16 -7.12
CA LEU A 802 -3.60 0.84 -7.15
C LEU A 802 -4.17 -0.10 -6.08
N LEU A 803 -5.12 -0.94 -6.49
CA LEU A 803 -5.41 -2.18 -5.77
C LEU A 803 -4.18 -3.10 -5.87
N TRP A 804 -3.54 -3.36 -4.72
CA TRP A 804 -2.35 -4.21 -4.59
C TRP A 804 -2.72 -5.68 -4.33
N ALA A 805 -1.80 -6.57 -4.71
CA ALA A 805 -1.80 -8.01 -4.42
C ALA A 805 -0.38 -8.41 -3.96
N ALA A 806 -0.27 -9.34 -3.00
CA ALA A 806 1.03 -9.73 -2.45
C ALA A 806 1.88 -10.50 -3.47
N SER A 807 3.21 -10.46 -3.30
CA SER A 807 4.16 -11.29 -4.05
C SER A 807 4.04 -12.76 -3.64
N GLY A 808 2.95 -13.42 -4.05
CA GLY A 808 2.61 -14.79 -3.64
C GLY A 808 1.10 -15.04 -3.56
N ASP A 809 0.31 -13.99 -3.38
CA ASP A 809 -1.14 -14.10 -3.25
C ASP A 809 -1.82 -14.40 -4.61
N LYS A 810 -2.08 -15.69 -4.83
CA LYS A 810 -2.82 -16.23 -5.98
C LYS A 810 -4.29 -15.75 -6.01
N SER A 811 -4.85 -15.28 -4.90
CA SER A 811 -6.23 -14.78 -4.75
C SER A 811 -6.36 -13.31 -5.16
N ALA A 812 -5.60 -12.38 -4.58
CA ALA A 812 -5.71 -10.96 -4.94
C ALA A 812 -5.35 -10.69 -6.41
N HIS A 813 -4.46 -11.48 -7.00
CA HIS A 813 -4.22 -11.44 -8.44
C HIS A 813 -5.47 -11.74 -9.28
N LYS A 814 -6.38 -12.64 -8.85
CA LYS A 814 -7.61 -12.97 -9.59
C LYS A 814 -8.60 -11.80 -9.70
N LYS A 815 -8.63 -10.87 -8.73
CA LYS A 815 -9.57 -9.74 -8.71
C LYS A 815 -9.23 -8.61 -9.71
N THR A 816 -8.00 -8.51 -10.22
CA THR A 816 -7.61 -7.44 -11.16
C THR A 816 -7.34 -7.94 -12.58
N ASN A 817 -8.09 -7.40 -13.55
CA ASN A 817 -7.98 -7.77 -14.97
C ASN A 817 -6.86 -7.02 -15.72
N LYS A 818 -6.01 -6.21 -15.06
CA LYS A 818 -5.01 -5.33 -15.71
C LYS A 818 -4.06 -6.09 -16.65
N TYR A 819 -3.47 -7.20 -16.18
CA TYR A 819 -2.62 -8.09 -16.99
C TYR A 819 -3.38 -8.68 -18.20
N ARG A 820 -4.64 -9.10 -18.02
CA ARG A 820 -5.49 -9.61 -19.10
C ARG A 820 -5.75 -8.55 -20.17
N ASN A 821 -6.11 -7.34 -19.73
CA ASN A 821 -6.45 -6.23 -20.61
C ASN A 821 -5.23 -5.79 -21.43
N MET A 822 -4.03 -5.79 -20.83
CA MET A 822 -2.80 -5.51 -21.57
C MET A 822 -2.41 -6.61 -22.55
N ARG A 823 -2.69 -7.89 -22.25
CA ARG A 823 -2.54 -8.96 -23.24
C ARG A 823 -3.52 -8.82 -24.39
N ILE A 824 -4.77 -8.44 -24.13
CA ILE A 824 -5.76 -8.14 -25.18
C ILE A 824 -5.30 -6.96 -26.03
N LEU A 825 -4.78 -5.89 -25.41
CA LEU A 825 -4.20 -4.75 -26.14
C LEU A 825 -2.99 -5.17 -26.99
N CYS A 826 -2.12 -6.03 -26.46
CA CYS A 826 -0.99 -6.58 -27.23
C CYS A 826 -1.45 -7.43 -28.42
N TRP A 827 -2.50 -8.24 -28.23
CA TRP A 827 -3.15 -8.99 -29.30
C TRP A 827 -3.71 -8.09 -30.39
N LEU A 828 -4.51 -7.09 -30.02
CA LEU A 828 -5.08 -6.12 -30.95
C LEU A 828 -3.97 -5.34 -31.69
N TRP A 829 -2.95 -4.87 -30.96
CA TRP A 829 -1.84 -4.14 -31.56
C TRP A 829 -0.99 -5.00 -32.51
N THR A 830 -0.73 -6.26 -32.14
CA THR A 830 -0.01 -7.21 -33.01
C THR A 830 -0.83 -7.51 -34.26
N LEU A 831 -2.14 -7.76 -34.12
CA LEU A 831 -3.02 -8.01 -35.27
C LEU A 831 -3.10 -6.79 -36.21
N VAL A 832 -3.22 -5.58 -35.68
CA VAL A 832 -3.25 -4.34 -36.48
C VAL A 832 -1.91 -4.06 -37.16
N SER A 833 -0.78 -4.23 -36.47
CA SER A 833 0.54 -3.96 -37.05
C SER A 833 0.99 -5.02 -38.05
N VAL A 834 0.84 -6.31 -37.73
CA VAL A 834 1.12 -7.42 -38.66
C VAL A 834 0.15 -7.38 -39.85
N GLY A 835 -1.15 -7.25 -39.60
CA GLY A 835 -2.17 -7.15 -40.64
C GLY A 835 -1.97 -5.93 -41.55
N GLY A 836 -1.57 -4.78 -40.98
CA GLY A 836 -1.20 -3.58 -41.72
C GLY A 836 0.01 -3.79 -42.63
N VAL A 837 1.07 -4.43 -42.15
CA VAL A 837 2.25 -4.79 -42.98
C VAL A 837 1.86 -5.77 -44.09
N VAL A 838 1.11 -6.84 -43.78
CA VAL A 838 0.68 -7.83 -44.78
C VAL A 838 -0.22 -7.19 -45.84
N ALA A 839 -1.16 -6.33 -45.45
CA ALA A 839 -2.02 -5.60 -46.38
C ALA A 839 -1.21 -4.62 -47.26
N ALA A 840 -0.28 -3.86 -46.68
CA ALA A 840 0.60 -2.95 -47.42
C ALA A 840 1.44 -3.70 -48.45
N VAL A 841 2.11 -4.78 -48.04
CA VAL A 841 2.94 -5.62 -48.91
C VAL A 841 2.09 -6.24 -50.01
N THR A 842 0.97 -6.90 -49.66
CA THR A 842 0.10 -7.56 -50.65
C THR A 842 -0.44 -6.57 -51.68
N TYR A 843 -0.98 -5.43 -51.24
CA TYR A 843 -1.45 -4.38 -52.13
C TYR A 843 -0.35 -3.87 -53.07
N ARG A 844 0.87 -3.69 -52.55
CA ARG A 844 2.00 -3.21 -53.35
C ARG A 844 2.51 -4.25 -54.35
N LEU A 845 2.62 -5.52 -53.96
CA LEU A 845 3.01 -6.62 -54.86
C LEU A 845 2.01 -6.78 -56.02
N LEU A 846 0.70 -6.73 -55.73
CA LEU A 846 -0.36 -6.80 -56.74
C LEU A 846 -0.33 -5.61 -57.72
N ASN A 847 0.24 -4.47 -57.31
CA ASN A 847 0.45 -3.28 -58.14
C ASN A 847 1.90 -3.19 -58.69
N GLY A 848 2.60 -4.32 -58.82
CA GLY A 848 3.90 -4.39 -59.49
C GLY A 848 5.09 -3.85 -58.70
N PHE A 849 4.96 -3.62 -57.40
CA PHE A 849 6.08 -3.16 -56.57
C PHE A 849 7.16 -4.24 -56.39
N PRO A 850 8.47 -3.92 -56.50
CA PRO A 850 9.53 -4.93 -56.41
C PRO A 850 9.58 -5.61 -55.03
N TRP A 851 9.36 -6.92 -55.01
CA TRP A 851 9.16 -7.70 -53.78
C TRP A 851 10.34 -7.61 -52.80
N TYR A 852 11.57 -7.58 -53.30
CA TYR A 852 12.78 -7.55 -52.46
C TYR A 852 12.90 -6.27 -51.60
N HIS A 853 12.22 -5.19 -51.96
CA HIS A 853 12.12 -4.00 -51.10
C HIS A 853 11.40 -4.29 -49.78
N THR A 854 10.47 -5.25 -49.76
CA THR A 854 9.61 -5.54 -48.59
C THR A 854 10.23 -6.51 -47.58
N ILE A 855 11.22 -7.32 -47.98
CA ILE A 855 11.82 -8.35 -47.11
C ILE A 855 12.27 -7.82 -45.75
N PRO A 856 13.01 -6.69 -45.63
CA PRO A 856 13.53 -6.28 -44.32
C PRO A 856 12.43 -5.82 -43.36
N LEU A 857 11.29 -5.32 -43.88
CA LEU A 857 10.12 -4.98 -43.07
C LEU A 857 9.39 -6.25 -42.60
N LEU A 858 9.27 -7.26 -43.46
CA LEU A 858 8.71 -8.57 -43.09
C LEU A 858 9.58 -9.27 -42.02
N VAL A 859 10.91 -9.22 -42.13
CA VAL A 859 11.84 -9.76 -41.14
C VAL A 859 11.72 -9.02 -39.80
N LEU A 860 11.66 -7.68 -39.80
CA LEU A 860 11.46 -6.91 -38.57
C LEU A 860 10.08 -7.18 -37.94
N ASN A 861 9.04 -7.34 -38.75
CA ASN A 861 7.70 -7.66 -38.27
C ASN A 861 7.63 -9.09 -37.67
N ALA A 862 8.30 -10.07 -38.30
CA ALA A 862 8.46 -11.42 -37.76
C ALA A 862 9.26 -11.43 -36.44
N TYR A 863 10.33 -10.61 -36.33
CA TYR A 863 11.06 -10.42 -35.07
C TYR A 863 10.19 -9.81 -33.97
N ASN A 864 9.38 -8.79 -34.28
CA ASN A 864 8.45 -8.18 -33.33
C ASN A 864 7.39 -9.18 -32.85
N LEU A 865 6.85 -10.01 -33.75
CA LEU A 865 5.95 -11.10 -33.40
C LEU A 865 6.65 -12.14 -32.51
N TYR A 866 7.90 -12.51 -32.83
CA TYR A 866 8.71 -13.42 -32.02
C TYR A 866 8.96 -12.87 -30.61
N ILE A 867 9.40 -11.63 -30.42
CA ILE A 867 9.61 -11.13 -29.05
C ILE A 867 8.30 -11.05 -28.25
N ALA A 868 7.17 -10.78 -28.90
CA ALA A 868 5.86 -10.71 -28.25
C ALA A 868 5.19 -12.07 -27.97
N HIS A 869 5.58 -13.17 -28.64
CA HIS A 869 4.81 -14.41 -28.64
C HIS A 869 4.58 -15.01 -27.24
N TYR A 870 5.58 -14.97 -26.35
CA TYR A 870 5.41 -15.44 -24.98
C TYR A 870 4.32 -14.66 -24.21
N PHE A 871 4.22 -13.33 -24.38
CA PHE A 871 3.16 -12.54 -23.75
C PHE A 871 1.79 -12.77 -24.39
N LEU A 872 1.75 -13.01 -25.71
CA LEU A 872 0.51 -13.31 -26.43
C LEU A 872 -0.07 -14.68 -26.05
N PHE A 873 0.77 -15.73 -26.03
CA PHE A 873 0.32 -17.13 -26.00
C PHE A 873 0.51 -17.84 -24.66
N CYS A 874 1.55 -17.50 -23.88
CA CYS A 874 1.92 -18.29 -22.70
C CYS A 874 1.24 -17.78 -21.43
N SER A 875 0.15 -18.46 -21.03
CA SER A 875 -0.44 -18.28 -19.70
C SER A 875 -0.92 -19.59 -19.08
N TRP A 876 -0.46 -19.85 -17.87
CA TRP A 876 -1.03 -20.84 -16.96
C TRP A 876 -2.45 -20.44 -16.49
N ARG A 877 -3.13 -21.39 -15.83
CA ARG A 877 -4.58 -21.43 -15.58
C ARG A 877 -5.17 -20.13 -14.98
N TRP A 878 -6.41 -19.82 -15.37
CA TRP A 878 -7.28 -18.81 -14.74
C TRP A 878 -7.99 -19.41 -13.52
#